data_AF-B2UL69-F1
#
_entry.id   AF-B2UL69-F1
#
_cell.length_a   1.000
_cell.length_b   1.000
_cell.length_c   1.000
_cell.angle_alpha   90.00
_cell.angle_beta   90.00
_cell.angle_gamma   90.00
#
_symmetry.space_group_name_H-M   'P 1'
#
loop_
_entity.id
_entity.type
_entity.pdbx_description
1 polymer ?
#
loop_
_entity_poly.entity_id
_entity_poly.type
_entity_poly.pdbx_seq_one_letter_code
_entity_poly.pdbx_strand_id
1 'polypeptide(L)'
;MEEDLFSLAAGKQPSQQATNETAPRAGEARENAGTDHPGNAEDPAHRRIDYLRSELRRHNRLYYEQAEPEISDAEYDALFLELEKLEKAHPELSDPDSPTRRVGGAPLQGFNQIRHAVPMLSIDDIFEQRDAPVPDEELAEFYHKLSRALQTENVPVSVEPKIDGVALSIMYRNGKLAYAATRGDGDVGDDVTANVRTIRSVPLTLPPGAPPVLEVRGEVFMPNEAFAKLNEERDADGLPAFANPRNATAGTLKQLDPRQVAARPLAFLAHGLGAYEGPELRDAKDFWNMLRHCGIPCNEPVYYTDSLESTRQAVRDIDRLRHTLPYGTDGAVIKISSTATREALGATARAPRWAAAYKFPPEQKETTLLNIVVQVGRTGVLTPVAELQPVLLSGSTVARATLHNQDEIDRKDVRIGDTVLVEKAGEIIPAVLKVNLSKRPQDARPYSILEATKGLCPACGNPIMKEEGKVAWRCTNFTCPAQAVTGITHFCSRSALDVESIGSSVAEALRSSGLASSALDLFSLMPDQLANLNLGTPEEPRRYGEKNARKALDALQNARGLPLERWLIAFGIPLVGEVVAKALADTHPDLKHVADSPYLRDIVRLDELVEQAAKTNPNTRENKKAVKEGALSAEAVQERHQELMEEIDRLTAPYLATGYLRKNTAKFSYGSEIGVAAAKSLRSFFASAAGNHTMDVLHRLGINPQSQSYRASLLEIPAGSLSGKTFVITGTLSHPRDYFEQLIASHGGKATGAISKSTSCLLAGNGGGSKRDKALKLGVPVISEEDFYKMIGN
;
A
#
# COMPACT_ATOMS: atom_id res chain seq x y z
N MET A 1 0.11 41.33 4.57
CA MET A 1 1.46 41.92 4.59
C MET A 1 2.36 40.91 3.92
N GLU A 2 2.29 40.92 2.59
CA GLU A 2 3.24 40.25 1.69
C GLU A 2 4.28 41.32 1.32
N GLU A 3 5.47 40.87 0.91
CA GLU A 3 6.67 41.65 0.52
C GLU A 3 7.61 42.01 1.68
N ASP A 4 8.70 41.24 1.80
CA ASP A 4 10.07 41.74 2.01
C ASP A 4 11.00 40.55 2.28
N LEU A 5 11.57 39.94 1.23
CA LEU A 5 12.67 38.98 1.36
C LEU A 5 13.35 38.71 0.00
N PHE A 6 13.65 39.75 -0.80
CA PHE A 6 14.58 39.62 -1.93
C PHE A 6 15.36 40.92 -2.19
N SER A 7 16.67 40.76 -2.38
CA SER A 7 17.66 41.74 -2.89
C SER A 7 18.37 42.64 -1.87
N LEU A 8 19.65 42.32 -1.63
CA LEU A 8 20.76 43.24 -1.33
C LEU A 8 22.04 42.42 -1.62
N ALA A 9 22.46 42.33 -2.88
CA ALA A 9 23.38 43.25 -3.56
C ALA A 9 24.82 43.20 -3.02
N ALA A 10 25.64 42.37 -3.70
CA ALA A 10 27.03 42.59 -4.09
C ALA A 10 27.91 43.53 -3.22
N GLY A 11 28.69 42.92 -2.33
CA GLY A 11 29.80 43.58 -1.62
C GLY A 11 31.04 43.71 -2.51
N LYS A 12 31.22 44.93 -3.03
CA LYS A 12 32.46 45.64 -3.44
C LYS A 12 33.78 44.85 -3.53
N GLN A 13 34.30 44.73 -4.75
CA GLN A 13 35.72 44.55 -5.07
C GLN A 13 36.53 45.82 -4.73
N PRO A 14 37.72 45.70 -4.11
CA PRO A 14 38.70 46.78 -4.09
C PRO A 14 39.61 46.70 -5.32
N SER A 15 39.57 47.74 -6.13
CA SER A 15 40.48 48.00 -7.25
C SER A 15 41.66 48.88 -6.79
N GLN A 16 42.84 48.31 -6.62
CA GLN A 16 44.14 48.98 -6.57
C GLN A 16 45.21 47.94 -6.96
N GLN A 17 46.30 48.19 -7.67
CA GLN A 17 46.79 49.29 -8.47
C GLN A 17 47.87 48.62 -9.35
N ALA A 18 47.89 48.89 -10.65
CA ALA A 18 48.91 48.38 -11.55
C ALA A 18 50.23 49.13 -11.31
N THR A 19 51.26 48.43 -10.82
CA THR A 19 52.65 48.87 -10.91
C THR A 19 53.35 48.08 -12.01
N ASN A 20 53.70 48.82 -13.05
CA ASN A 20 54.34 48.37 -14.27
C ASN A 20 55.84 48.61 -14.09
N GLU A 21 56.60 47.62 -13.60
CA GLU A 21 58.07 47.70 -13.52
C GLU A 21 58.72 46.57 -14.31
N THR A 22 59.10 46.93 -15.53
CA THR A 22 60.29 46.57 -16.30
C THR A 22 61.16 45.40 -15.82
N ALA A 23 61.26 44.41 -16.70
CA ALA A 23 62.25 43.33 -16.69
C ALA A 23 63.71 43.84 -16.71
N PRO A 24 64.59 43.35 -15.81
CA PRO A 24 66.02 43.39 -16.02
C PRO A 24 66.51 42.11 -16.71
N ARG A 25 67.45 42.33 -17.64
CA ARG A 25 68.17 41.32 -18.41
C ARG A 25 69.11 40.49 -17.54
N ALA A 26 69.27 39.24 -17.96
CA ALA A 26 70.42 38.34 -17.86
C ALA A 26 71.66 38.86 -17.09
N GLY A 27 72.02 38.13 -16.04
CA GLY A 27 73.33 38.23 -15.40
C GLY A 27 73.46 37.28 -14.23
N GLU A 28 74.50 36.45 -14.28
CA GLU A 28 75.10 35.74 -13.14
C GLU A 28 74.48 34.40 -12.74
N ALA A 29 74.94 33.37 -13.46
CA ALA A 29 75.11 32.02 -12.95
C ALA A 29 75.93 32.08 -11.64
N ARG A 30 75.25 31.98 -10.50
CA ARG A 30 75.89 31.64 -9.23
C ARG A 30 75.75 30.14 -9.02
N GLU A 31 76.91 29.49 -9.07
CA GLU A 31 77.15 28.15 -8.56
C GLU A 31 76.64 28.07 -7.10
N ASN A 32 75.42 27.57 -6.92
CA ASN A 32 75.02 27.05 -5.62
C ASN A 32 75.23 25.54 -5.65
N ALA A 33 76.36 25.16 -5.08
CA ALA A 33 76.75 23.80 -4.81
C ALA A 33 75.68 23.08 -3.95
N GLY A 34 75.23 21.94 -4.48
CA GLY A 34 75.08 20.69 -3.73
C GLY A 34 74.25 20.73 -2.45
N THR A 35 72.93 20.65 -2.61
CA THR A 35 72.12 19.79 -1.75
C THR A 35 71.22 18.95 -2.66
N ASP A 36 71.81 17.93 -3.27
CA ASP A 36 71.06 16.85 -3.90
C ASP A 36 70.13 16.24 -2.83
N HIS A 37 68.83 16.45 -2.97
CA HIS A 37 67.82 15.69 -2.25
C HIS A 37 67.80 14.26 -2.81
N PRO A 38 68.20 13.23 -2.05
CA PRO A 38 68.09 11.85 -2.49
C PRO A 38 66.68 11.37 -2.14
N GLY A 39 65.73 11.52 -3.07
CA GLY A 39 64.32 11.23 -2.80
C GLY A 39 63.53 10.53 -3.89
N ASN A 40 64.17 10.01 -4.96
CA ASN A 40 63.42 9.44 -6.09
C ASN A 40 63.86 8.04 -6.56
N ALA A 41 64.55 7.28 -5.71
CA ALA A 41 64.72 5.84 -5.91
C ALA A 41 63.47 5.13 -5.36
N GLU A 42 62.39 5.11 -6.15
CA GLU A 42 61.17 4.37 -5.80
C GLU A 42 61.49 2.90 -5.50
N ASP A 43 61.03 2.42 -4.34
CA ASP A 43 61.20 1.07 -3.83
C ASP A 43 60.75 0.01 -4.87
N PRO A 44 61.53 -1.05 -5.15
CA PRO A 44 61.11 -2.18 -5.97
C PRO A 44 59.72 -2.75 -5.62
N ALA A 45 59.34 -2.76 -4.34
CA ALA A 45 58.03 -3.21 -3.90
C ALA A 45 56.90 -2.32 -4.43
N HIS A 46 57.09 -1.00 -4.43
CA HIS A 46 56.12 -0.03 -4.95
C HIS A 46 55.88 -0.27 -6.45
N ARG A 47 56.95 -0.41 -7.23
CA ARG A 47 56.85 -0.68 -8.68
C ARG A 47 56.15 -2.00 -8.97
N ARG A 48 56.43 -3.05 -8.19
CA ARG A 48 55.80 -4.37 -8.39
C ARG A 48 54.31 -4.33 -8.03
N ILE A 49 53.93 -3.67 -6.95
CA ILE A 49 52.54 -3.48 -6.55
C ILE A 49 51.77 -2.71 -7.62
N ASP A 50 52.32 -1.60 -8.13
CA ASP A 50 51.67 -0.81 -9.18
C ASP A 50 51.53 -1.58 -10.49
N TYR A 51 52.57 -2.32 -10.88
CA TYR A 51 52.53 -3.23 -12.03
C TYR A 51 51.42 -4.28 -11.87
N LEU A 52 51.37 -4.99 -10.75
CA LEU A 52 50.36 -6.04 -10.50
C LEU A 52 48.95 -5.46 -10.47
N ARG A 53 48.77 -4.29 -9.84
CA ARG A 53 47.48 -3.56 -9.84
C ARG A 53 47.06 -3.21 -11.26
N SER A 54 47.97 -2.71 -12.08
CA SER A 54 47.72 -2.38 -13.49
C SER A 54 47.34 -3.63 -14.30
N GLU A 55 48.12 -4.70 -14.20
CA GLU A 55 47.87 -5.95 -14.94
C GLU A 55 46.56 -6.61 -14.52
N LEU A 56 46.26 -6.71 -13.22
CA LEU A 56 45.00 -7.26 -12.74
C LEU A 56 43.80 -6.42 -13.21
N ARG A 57 43.92 -5.08 -13.24
CA ARG A 57 42.87 -4.19 -13.79
C ARG A 57 42.69 -4.43 -15.29
N ARG A 58 43.79 -4.56 -16.04
CA ARG A 58 43.80 -4.85 -17.48
C ARG A 58 43.17 -6.20 -17.80
N HIS A 59 43.53 -7.26 -17.08
CA HIS A 59 42.98 -8.60 -17.31
C HIS A 59 41.51 -8.70 -16.92
N ASN A 60 41.07 -8.03 -15.84
CA ASN A 60 39.63 -7.93 -15.56
C ASN A 60 38.87 -7.24 -16.71
N ARG A 61 39.43 -6.15 -17.26
CA ARG A 61 38.83 -5.45 -18.41
C ARG A 61 38.69 -6.39 -19.62
N LEU A 62 39.76 -7.09 -19.98
CA LEU A 62 39.76 -8.06 -21.08
C LEU A 62 38.71 -9.17 -20.88
N TYR A 63 38.60 -9.68 -19.66
CA TYR A 63 37.67 -10.75 -19.32
C TYR A 63 36.20 -10.31 -19.37
N TYR A 64 35.84 -9.21 -18.69
CA TYR A 64 34.44 -8.80 -18.53
C TYR A 64 33.90 -7.94 -19.67
N GLU A 65 34.76 -7.17 -20.37
CA GLU A 65 34.31 -6.21 -21.38
C GLU A 65 34.58 -6.68 -22.81
N GLN A 66 35.75 -7.29 -23.05
CA GLN A 66 36.17 -7.70 -24.40
C GLN A 66 35.89 -9.18 -24.67
N ALA A 67 35.58 -9.96 -23.63
CA ALA A 67 35.45 -11.43 -23.70
C ALA A 67 36.67 -12.11 -24.36
N GLU A 68 37.85 -11.50 -24.24
CA GLU A 68 39.12 -11.94 -24.82
C GLU A 68 40.18 -12.09 -23.71
N PRO A 69 40.04 -13.08 -22.81
CA PRO A 69 41.02 -13.31 -21.75
C PRO A 69 42.36 -13.77 -22.33
N GLU A 70 43.44 -13.06 -21.98
CA GLU A 70 44.80 -13.39 -22.42
C GLU A 70 45.53 -14.38 -21.51
N ILE A 71 45.11 -14.48 -20.24
CA ILE A 71 45.71 -15.35 -19.24
C ILE A 71 44.66 -16.30 -18.69
N SER A 72 45.11 -17.47 -18.23
CA SER A 72 44.25 -18.43 -17.55
C SER A 72 43.83 -17.96 -16.16
N ASP A 73 42.73 -18.52 -15.63
CA ASP A 73 42.26 -18.24 -14.26
C ASP A 73 43.37 -18.51 -13.23
N ALA A 74 44.17 -19.57 -13.42
CA ALA A 74 45.28 -19.91 -12.53
C ALA A 74 46.42 -18.87 -12.55
N GLU A 75 46.70 -18.28 -13.70
CA GLU A 75 47.70 -17.20 -13.83
C GLU A 75 47.18 -15.90 -13.19
N TYR A 76 45.90 -15.58 -13.40
CA TYR A 76 45.26 -14.43 -12.77
C TYR A 76 45.29 -14.57 -11.25
N ASP A 77 44.92 -15.74 -10.72
CA ASP A 77 44.94 -16.04 -9.29
C ASP A 77 46.36 -15.95 -8.71
N ALA A 78 47.38 -16.35 -9.48
CA ALA A 78 48.78 -16.22 -9.08
C ALA A 78 49.21 -14.74 -8.95
N LEU A 79 48.85 -13.89 -9.91
CA LEU A 79 49.11 -12.44 -9.84
C LEU A 79 48.36 -11.80 -8.67
N PHE A 80 47.11 -12.21 -8.43
CA PHE A 80 46.29 -11.73 -7.32
C PHE A 80 46.90 -12.09 -5.97
N LEU A 81 47.32 -13.35 -5.79
CA LEU A 81 48.00 -13.83 -4.58
C LEU A 81 49.34 -13.14 -4.35
N GLU A 82 50.09 -12.83 -5.42
CA GLU A 82 51.32 -12.05 -5.32
C GLU A 82 51.04 -10.64 -4.81
N LEU A 83 50.04 -9.95 -5.37
CA LEU A 83 49.65 -8.61 -4.94
C LEU A 83 49.18 -8.60 -3.48
N GLU A 84 48.35 -9.57 -3.08
CA GLU A 84 47.87 -9.67 -1.70
C GLU A 84 49.02 -9.84 -0.70
N LYS A 85 50.01 -10.68 -1.03
CA LYS A 85 51.22 -10.85 -0.20
C LYS A 85 52.01 -9.56 -0.08
N LEU A 86 52.21 -8.84 -1.19
CA LEU A 86 52.97 -7.59 -1.20
C LEU A 86 52.24 -6.48 -0.41
N GLU A 87 50.93 -6.31 -0.59
CA GLU A 87 50.16 -5.30 0.16
C GLU A 87 50.06 -5.60 1.65
N LYS A 88 50.09 -6.88 2.04
CA LYS A 88 50.18 -7.27 3.45
C LYS A 88 51.56 -7.00 4.04
N ALA A 89 52.62 -7.17 3.25
CA ALA A 89 53.99 -6.87 3.65
C ALA A 89 54.29 -5.36 3.69
N HIS A 90 53.56 -4.57 2.90
CA HIS A 90 53.72 -3.12 2.77
C HIS A 90 52.42 -2.35 3.09
N PRO A 91 51.96 -2.31 4.36
CA PRO A 91 50.75 -1.59 4.75
C PRO A 91 50.77 -0.09 4.41
N GLU A 92 51.97 0.51 4.33
CA GLU A 92 52.20 1.90 3.92
C GLU A 92 51.79 2.18 2.47
N LEU A 93 51.75 1.14 1.63
CA LEU A 93 51.31 1.21 0.22
C LEU A 93 49.85 0.82 0.03
N SER A 94 49.08 0.70 1.13
CA SER A 94 47.67 0.30 1.08
C SER A 94 46.83 1.27 0.27
N ASP A 95 46.19 0.77 -0.79
CA ASP A 95 45.26 1.51 -1.64
C ASP A 95 43.84 0.92 -1.45
N PRO A 96 42.83 1.71 -1.02
CA PRO A 96 41.44 1.24 -0.95
C PRO A 96 40.85 0.83 -2.31
N ASP A 97 41.45 1.26 -3.43
CA ASP A 97 41.04 0.94 -4.80
C ASP A 97 41.86 -0.21 -5.41
N SER A 98 42.64 -0.93 -4.59
CA SER A 98 43.36 -2.13 -5.02
C SER A 98 42.40 -3.28 -5.37
N PRO A 99 42.70 -4.09 -6.41
CA PRO A 99 41.93 -5.29 -6.75
C PRO A 99 41.71 -6.26 -5.59
N THR A 100 42.65 -6.36 -4.64
CA THR A 100 42.55 -7.27 -3.49
C THR A 100 41.50 -6.86 -2.46
N ARG A 101 41.16 -5.57 -2.40
CA ARG A 101 40.16 -5.02 -1.46
C ARG A 101 38.72 -5.32 -1.88
N ARG A 102 38.51 -5.93 -3.06
CA ARG A 102 37.19 -6.32 -3.58
C ARG A 102 36.52 -7.45 -2.79
N VAL A 103 37.26 -8.17 -1.93
CA VAL A 103 36.71 -9.30 -1.15
C VAL A 103 35.69 -8.83 -0.09
N GLY A 104 35.64 -7.54 0.22
CA GLY A 104 34.69 -6.96 1.19
C GLY A 104 35.30 -6.74 2.58
N GLY A 105 34.82 -5.70 3.27
CA GLY A 105 35.29 -5.31 4.60
C GLY A 105 34.53 -5.98 5.75
N ALA A 106 34.60 -5.38 6.94
CA ALA A 106 33.76 -5.77 8.07
C ALA A 106 32.27 -5.53 7.75
N PRO A 107 31.34 -6.33 8.32
CA PRO A 107 29.91 -6.12 8.16
C PRO A 107 29.48 -4.70 8.53
N LEU A 108 28.60 -4.12 7.72
CA LEU A 108 28.00 -2.82 7.93
C LEU A 108 26.96 -2.91 9.06
N GLN A 109 26.81 -1.84 9.86
CA GLN A 109 25.71 -1.75 10.83
C GLN A 109 24.35 -1.45 10.17
N GLY A 110 24.39 -0.95 8.93
CA GLY A 110 23.23 -0.53 8.14
C GLY A 110 23.68 0.23 6.89
N PHE A 111 22.73 0.59 6.04
CA PHE A 111 22.98 1.44 4.87
C PHE A 111 22.70 2.91 5.20
N ASN A 112 23.64 3.78 4.86
CA ASN A 112 23.41 5.23 4.90
C ASN A 112 22.57 5.65 3.69
N GLN A 113 21.90 6.79 3.80
CA GLN A 113 21.18 7.38 2.68
C GLN A 113 22.01 8.43 1.97
N ILE A 114 22.05 8.38 0.63
CA ILE A 114 22.71 9.35 -0.24
C ILE A 114 21.64 10.01 -1.11
N ARG A 115 21.70 11.34 -1.19
CA ARG A 115 20.92 12.12 -2.15
C ARG A 115 21.61 12.11 -3.51
N HIS A 116 20.87 11.75 -4.55
CA HIS A 116 21.35 11.79 -5.93
C HIS A 116 21.58 13.24 -6.37
N ALA A 117 22.69 13.51 -7.05
CA ALA A 117 23.03 14.86 -7.52
C ALA A 117 22.04 15.34 -8.61
N VAL A 118 21.62 14.40 -9.45
CA VAL A 118 20.48 14.55 -10.38
C VAL A 118 19.44 13.50 -9.97
N PRO A 119 18.15 13.82 -9.87
CA PRO A 119 17.12 12.82 -9.54
C PRO A 119 17.08 11.64 -10.52
N MET A 120 16.91 10.42 -10.01
CA MET A 120 16.73 9.18 -10.76
C MET A 120 15.24 8.94 -11.07
N LEU A 121 14.73 9.69 -12.06
CA LEU A 121 13.35 9.56 -12.55
C LEU A 121 13.07 8.17 -13.14
N SER A 122 11.83 7.70 -13.01
CA SER A 122 11.37 6.49 -13.71
C SER A 122 11.11 6.81 -15.18
N ILE A 123 11.20 5.81 -16.04
CA ILE A 123 10.79 5.94 -17.44
C ILE A 123 9.32 5.50 -17.52
N ASP A 124 8.51 6.21 -18.29
CA ASP A 124 7.12 5.82 -18.53
C ASP A 124 7.09 4.53 -19.37
N ASP A 125 6.27 3.57 -18.93
CA ASP A 125 6.06 2.32 -19.66
C ASP A 125 5.08 2.55 -20.83
N ILE A 126 5.36 1.90 -21.95
CA ILE A 126 4.44 1.73 -23.08
C ILE A 126 4.29 0.23 -23.35
N PHE A 127 3.06 -0.24 -23.53
CA PHE A 127 2.77 -1.68 -23.58
C PHE A 127 2.41 -2.14 -24.98
N GLU A 128 2.94 -3.31 -25.35
CA GLU A 128 2.42 -4.05 -26.49
C GLU A 128 1.11 -4.74 -26.13
N GLN A 129 0.06 -4.52 -26.92
CA GLN A 129 -1.25 -5.11 -26.73
C GLN A 129 -1.51 -6.17 -27.82
N ARG A 130 -1.16 -7.43 -27.53
CA ARG A 130 -1.16 -8.53 -28.51
C ARG A 130 -2.45 -8.73 -29.29
N ASP A 131 -3.60 -8.54 -28.62
CA ASP A 131 -4.94 -8.75 -29.19
C ASP A 131 -5.53 -7.45 -29.78
N ALA A 132 -4.80 -6.33 -29.76
CA ALA A 132 -5.25 -5.06 -30.34
C ALA A 132 -5.08 -5.05 -31.87
N PRO A 133 -5.89 -4.24 -32.60
CA PRO A 133 -5.76 -4.10 -34.06
C PRO A 133 -4.36 -3.65 -34.51
N VAL A 134 -3.71 -2.80 -33.70
CA VAL A 134 -2.33 -2.37 -33.87
C VAL A 134 -1.60 -2.69 -32.55
N PRO A 135 -0.84 -3.80 -32.48
CA PRO A 135 -0.28 -4.25 -31.21
C PRO A 135 0.67 -3.26 -30.54
N ASP A 136 1.38 -2.45 -31.31
CA ASP A 136 2.34 -1.46 -30.84
C ASP A 136 1.81 -0.01 -30.97
N GLU A 137 0.50 0.17 -30.84
CA GLU A 137 -0.14 1.49 -30.97
C GLU A 137 0.45 2.54 -30.01
N GLU A 138 0.73 2.16 -28.75
CA GLU A 138 1.35 3.05 -27.76
C GLU A 138 2.76 3.50 -28.17
N LEU A 139 3.52 2.66 -28.89
CA LEU A 139 4.82 3.03 -29.46
C LEU A 139 4.66 4.04 -30.59
N ALA A 140 3.70 3.84 -31.48
CA ALA A 140 3.40 4.79 -32.53
C ALA A 140 2.96 6.14 -31.94
N GLU A 141 2.10 6.14 -30.93
CA GLU A 141 1.67 7.35 -30.23
C GLU A 141 2.84 8.11 -29.58
N PHE A 142 3.73 7.39 -28.88
CA PHE A 142 4.94 7.97 -28.30
C PHE A 142 5.82 8.62 -29.37
N TYR A 143 6.08 7.90 -30.46
CA TYR A 143 6.91 8.40 -31.56
C TYR A 143 6.29 9.63 -32.22
N HIS A 144 4.99 9.60 -32.51
CA HIS A 144 4.27 10.74 -33.08
C HIS A 144 4.21 11.94 -32.13
N LYS A 145 4.18 11.71 -30.81
CA LYS A 145 4.29 12.78 -29.82
C LYS A 145 5.66 13.47 -29.88
N LEU A 146 6.74 12.69 -30.02
CA LEU A 146 8.09 13.24 -30.22
C LEU A 146 8.19 14.01 -31.54
N SER A 147 7.68 13.43 -32.64
CA SER A 147 7.67 14.06 -33.96
C SER A 147 6.98 15.42 -33.95
N ARG A 148 5.81 15.53 -33.30
CA ARG A 148 5.11 16.81 -33.13
C ARG A 148 5.87 17.81 -32.26
N ALA A 149 6.46 17.34 -31.15
CA ALA A 149 7.21 18.22 -30.24
C ALA A 149 8.47 18.79 -30.90
N LEU A 150 9.13 18.00 -31.76
CA LEU A 150 10.35 18.37 -32.46
C LEU A 150 10.11 18.96 -33.85
N GLN A 151 8.85 18.99 -34.30
CA GLN A 151 8.44 19.48 -35.63
C GLN A 151 9.21 18.82 -36.78
N THR A 152 9.45 17.52 -36.67
CA THR A 152 10.15 16.70 -37.68
C THR A 152 9.49 15.34 -37.81
N GLU A 153 9.41 14.80 -39.02
CA GLU A 153 8.92 13.43 -39.25
C GLU A 153 9.95 12.38 -38.82
N ASN A 154 11.23 12.64 -39.08
CA ASN A 154 12.32 11.77 -38.68
C ASN A 154 12.84 12.17 -37.31
N VAL A 155 12.67 11.28 -36.32
CA VAL A 155 13.09 11.48 -34.94
C VAL A 155 14.22 10.51 -34.62
N PRO A 156 15.47 10.98 -34.51
CA PRO A 156 16.60 10.13 -34.14
C PRO A 156 16.50 9.63 -32.69
N VAL A 157 16.39 8.32 -32.52
CA VAL A 157 16.35 7.63 -31.22
C VAL A 157 17.36 6.49 -31.16
N SER A 158 17.89 6.23 -29.97
CA SER A 158 18.59 5.00 -29.63
C SER A 158 17.63 4.02 -28.98
N VAL A 159 17.73 2.74 -29.33
CA VAL A 159 16.94 1.64 -28.76
C VAL A 159 17.89 0.60 -28.19
N GLU A 160 17.70 0.21 -26.95
CA GLU A 160 18.55 -0.75 -26.23
C GLU A 160 17.70 -1.73 -25.40
N PRO A 161 18.20 -2.92 -25.04
CA PRO A 161 17.51 -3.83 -24.13
C PRO A 161 17.19 -3.17 -22.78
N LYS A 162 16.00 -3.40 -22.25
CA LYS A 162 15.66 -3.01 -20.88
C LYS A 162 16.11 -4.11 -19.92
N ILE A 163 17.23 -3.87 -19.24
CA ILE A 163 17.79 -4.80 -18.26
C ILE A 163 16.81 -4.95 -17.08
N ASP A 164 16.52 -6.18 -16.68
CA ASP A 164 15.75 -6.50 -15.48
C ASP A 164 16.68 -6.77 -14.29
N GLY A 165 16.93 -5.72 -13.51
CA GLY A 165 17.86 -5.74 -12.40
C GLY A 165 17.48 -4.83 -11.24
N VAL A 166 18.51 -4.38 -10.54
CA VAL A 166 18.44 -3.34 -9.51
C VAL A 166 19.16 -2.08 -9.97
N ALA A 167 18.38 -1.01 -10.17
CA ALA A 167 18.89 0.29 -10.59
C ALA A 167 19.92 0.84 -9.59
N LEU A 168 21.06 1.26 -10.15
CA LEU A 168 22.23 1.73 -9.44
C LEU A 168 22.78 3.01 -10.08
N SER A 169 23.23 3.94 -9.25
CA SER A 169 24.06 5.08 -9.63
C SER A 169 25.47 4.91 -9.05
N ILE A 170 26.50 5.13 -9.86
CA ILE A 170 27.91 5.09 -9.46
C ILE A 170 28.53 6.45 -9.74
N MET A 171 29.01 7.12 -8.70
CA MET A 171 29.68 8.41 -8.78
C MET A 171 31.20 8.21 -8.84
N TYR A 172 31.81 8.71 -9.90
CA TYR A 172 33.26 8.84 -10.04
C TYR A 172 33.68 10.31 -9.87
N ARG A 173 34.76 10.52 -9.11
CA ARG A 173 35.42 11.83 -8.98
C ARG A 173 36.91 11.68 -9.25
N ASN A 174 37.43 12.50 -10.16
CA ASN A 174 38.83 12.46 -10.60
C ASN A 174 39.29 11.03 -10.95
N GLY A 175 38.44 10.31 -11.67
CA GLY A 175 38.68 8.93 -12.07
C GLY A 175 38.57 7.87 -10.96
N LYS A 176 38.16 8.20 -9.73
CA LYS A 176 37.98 7.21 -8.65
C LYS A 176 36.52 7.04 -8.26
N LEU A 177 36.12 5.80 -7.95
CA LEU A 177 34.77 5.50 -7.45
C LEU A 177 34.58 6.13 -6.07
N ALA A 178 33.79 7.19 -6.02
CA ALA A 178 33.50 7.95 -4.81
C ALA A 178 32.41 7.27 -3.98
N TYR A 179 31.27 6.95 -4.59
CA TYR A 179 30.19 6.19 -3.96
C TYR A 179 29.31 5.49 -5.01
N ALA A 180 28.50 4.54 -4.56
CA ALA A 180 27.42 3.95 -5.33
C ALA A 180 26.14 3.88 -4.51
N ALA A 181 25.02 4.26 -5.11
CA ALA A 181 23.73 4.34 -4.44
C ALA A 181 22.64 3.65 -5.25
N THR A 182 21.71 2.98 -4.56
CA THR A 182 20.49 2.44 -5.19
C THR A 182 19.56 3.57 -5.62
N ARG A 183 18.56 3.28 -6.47
CA ARG A 183 17.56 4.29 -6.85
C ARG A 183 16.78 4.88 -5.67
N GLY A 184 16.34 4.02 -4.73
CA GLY A 184 15.43 4.41 -3.65
C GLY A 184 14.14 5.06 -4.16
N ASP A 185 13.79 6.22 -3.63
CA ASP A 185 12.61 6.99 -4.07
C ASP A 185 12.85 7.80 -5.37
N GLY A 186 14.10 7.90 -5.81
CA GLY A 186 14.55 8.67 -6.97
C GLY A 186 15.34 9.92 -6.59
N ASP A 187 15.12 10.46 -5.39
CA ASP A 187 15.91 11.58 -4.86
C ASP A 187 16.99 11.09 -3.88
N VAL A 188 16.67 10.05 -3.11
CA VAL A 188 17.52 9.47 -2.09
C VAL A 188 17.53 7.94 -2.22
N GLY A 189 18.71 7.35 -2.08
CA GLY A 189 18.90 5.89 -2.11
C GLY A 189 19.89 5.39 -1.07
N ASP A 190 19.90 4.07 -0.89
CA ASP A 190 20.83 3.39 0.01
C ASP A 190 22.26 3.40 -0.58
N ASP A 191 23.24 3.83 0.22
CA ASP A 191 24.68 3.74 -0.06
C ASP A 191 25.11 2.27 -0.04
N VAL A 192 25.35 1.71 -1.21
CA VAL A 192 25.79 0.32 -1.41
C VAL A 192 27.23 0.26 -1.90
N THR A 193 28.03 1.31 -1.65
CA THR A 193 29.41 1.43 -2.15
C THR A 193 30.27 0.22 -1.81
N ALA A 194 30.21 -0.25 -0.55
CA ALA A 194 31.00 -1.40 -0.11
C ALA A 194 30.67 -2.67 -0.90
N ASN A 195 29.39 -2.87 -1.21
CA ASN A 195 28.89 -4.03 -1.96
C ASN A 195 29.23 -3.89 -3.45
N VAL A 196 29.05 -2.71 -4.04
CA VAL A 196 29.38 -2.44 -5.45
C VAL A 196 30.87 -2.59 -5.74
N ARG A 197 31.75 -2.21 -4.79
CA ARG A 197 33.20 -2.42 -4.92
C ARG A 197 33.58 -3.90 -5.12
N THR A 198 32.75 -4.83 -4.67
CA THR A 198 32.98 -6.28 -4.86
C THR A 198 32.64 -6.77 -6.27
N ILE A 199 31.86 -6.01 -7.04
CA ILE A 199 31.43 -6.36 -8.40
C ILE A 199 32.62 -6.19 -9.34
N ARG A 200 33.13 -7.30 -9.88
CA ARG A 200 34.36 -7.32 -10.69
C ARG A 200 34.26 -6.51 -11.98
N SER A 201 33.08 -6.47 -12.60
CA SER A 201 32.83 -5.68 -13.82
C SER A 201 32.78 -4.16 -13.57
N VAL A 202 32.69 -3.70 -12.32
CA VAL A 202 32.69 -2.26 -12.02
C VAL A 202 34.14 -1.77 -11.82
N PRO A 203 34.64 -0.83 -12.62
CA PRO A 203 35.97 -0.27 -12.41
C PRO A 203 36.00 0.59 -11.14
N LEU A 204 37.02 0.41 -10.30
CA LEU A 204 37.26 1.27 -9.13
C LEU A 204 38.01 2.56 -9.50
N THR A 205 38.82 2.47 -10.55
CA THR A 205 39.60 3.58 -11.10
C THR A 205 39.45 3.60 -12.62
N LEU A 206 39.13 4.77 -13.16
CA LEU A 206 39.00 5.05 -14.58
C LEU A 206 40.36 5.47 -15.17
N PRO A 207 40.58 5.28 -16.48
CA PRO A 207 41.84 5.65 -17.13
C PRO A 207 42.09 7.17 -17.13
N PRO A 208 43.35 7.60 -17.34
CA PRO A 208 43.68 9.02 -17.55
C PRO A 208 42.84 9.63 -18.68
N GLY A 209 42.36 10.86 -18.48
CA GLY A 209 41.45 11.53 -19.42
C GLY A 209 39.96 11.31 -19.12
N ALA A 210 39.62 10.46 -18.15
CA ALA A 210 38.25 10.36 -17.66
C ALA A 210 37.74 11.71 -17.10
N PRO A 211 36.43 11.99 -17.21
CA PRO A 211 35.84 13.23 -16.71
C PRO A 211 36.09 13.43 -15.19
N PRO A 212 36.38 14.67 -14.74
CA PRO A 212 36.51 14.99 -13.31
C PRO A 212 35.31 14.58 -12.46
N VAL A 213 34.09 14.71 -12.99
CA VAL A 213 32.87 14.19 -12.36
C VAL A 213 32.11 13.36 -13.38
N LEU A 214 31.84 12.10 -13.03
CA LEU A 214 31.06 11.20 -13.87
C LEU A 214 30.16 10.33 -12.99
N GLU A 215 28.87 10.60 -13.01
CA GLU A 215 27.85 9.73 -12.44
C GLU A 215 27.26 8.84 -13.53
N VAL A 216 27.46 7.53 -13.40
CA VAL A 216 26.94 6.54 -14.33
C VAL A 216 25.75 5.83 -13.72
N ARG A 217 24.65 5.77 -14.46
CA ARG A 217 23.45 5.02 -14.10
C ARG A 217 23.42 3.71 -14.86
N GLY A 218 23.07 2.65 -14.16
CA GLY A 218 23.00 1.32 -14.71
C GLY A 218 22.12 0.39 -13.90
N GLU A 219 22.14 -0.87 -14.27
CA GLU A 219 21.43 -1.94 -13.60
C GLU A 219 22.45 -2.96 -13.09
N VAL A 220 22.33 -3.35 -11.83
CA VAL A 220 23.02 -4.52 -11.29
C VAL A 220 22.12 -5.73 -11.49
N PHE A 221 22.67 -6.84 -11.95
CA PHE A 221 21.94 -8.09 -12.16
C PHE A 221 22.83 -9.29 -11.85
N MET A 222 22.21 -10.45 -11.75
CA MET A 222 22.92 -11.73 -11.67
C MET A 222 22.84 -12.41 -13.04
N PRO A 223 23.97 -12.70 -13.70
CA PRO A 223 23.96 -13.36 -15.00
C PRO A 223 23.22 -14.71 -14.94
N ASN A 224 22.50 -15.06 -16.00
CA ASN A 224 21.59 -16.22 -16.05
C ASN A 224 22.29 -17.54 -15.68
N GLU A 225 23.46 -17.82 -16.24
CA GLU A 225 24.24 -19.03 -15.93
C GLU A 225 24.72 -19.05 -14.48
N ALA A 226 25.16 -17.89 -13.99
CA ALA A 226 25.67 -17.74 -12.64
C ALA A 226 24.56 -17.89 -11.58
N PHE A 227 23.35 -17.41 -11.90
CA PHE A 227 22.15 -17.63 -11.11
C PHE A 227 21.74 -19.10 -11.08
N ALA A 228 21.77 -19.79 -12.22
CA ALA A 228 21.47 -21.22 -12.29
C ALA A 228 22.41 -22.03 -11.39
N LYS A 229 23.73 -21.80 -11.52
CA LYS A 229 24.73 -22.43 -10.66
C LYS A 229 24.53 -22.14 -9.17
N LEU A 230 24.23 -20.89 -8.81
CA LEU A 230 23.96 -20.52 -7.42
C LEU A 230 22.75 -21.27 -6.85
N ASN A 231 21.70 -21.49 -7.64
CA ASN A 231 20.55 -22.27 -7.20
C ASN A 231 20.87 -23.76 -7.09
N GLU A 232 21.67 -24.33 -8.00
CA GLU A 232 22.16 -25.72 -7.89
C GLU A 232 22.95 -25.95 -6.60
N GLU A 233 23.85 -25.02 -6.24
CA GLU A 233 24.61 -25.06 -4.99
C GLU A 233 23.68 -24.99 -3.76
N ARG A 234 22.67 -24.12 -3.80
CA ARG A 234 21.68 -23.99 -2.72
C ARG A 234 20.83 -25.25 -2.56
N ASP A 235 20.38 -25.84 -3.67
CA ASP A 235 19.61 -27.07 -3.66
C ASP A 235 20.43 -28.24 -3.10
N ALA A 236 21.73 -28.31 -3.43
CA ALA A 236 22.66 -29.27 -2.84
C ALA A 236 22.84 -29.10 -1.33
N ASP A 237 22.80 -27.86 -0.84
CA ASP A 237 22.85 -27.51 0.59
C ASP A 237 21.48 -27.64 1.30
N GLY A 238 20.42 -28.03 0.59
CA GLY A 238 19.07 -28.12 1.14
C GLY A 238 18.42 -26.76 1.45
N LEU A 239 18.96 -25.68 0.88
CA LEU A 239 18.43 -24.33 0.99
C LEU A 239 17.41 -24.07 -0.13
N PRO A 240 16.38 -23.25 0.11
CA PRO A 240 15.42 -22.93 -0.94
C PRO A 240 16.08 -22.13 -2.07
N ALA A 241 15.88 -22.56 -3.32
CA ALA A 241 16.29 -21.81 -4.50
C ALA A 241 15.69 -20.39 -4.51
N PHE A 242 16.44 -19.45 -5.07
CA PHE A 242 15.93 -18.10 -5.32
C PHE A 242 14.89 -18.12 -6.45
N ALA A 243 13.83 -17.32 -6.30
CA ALA A 243 12.69 -17.35 -7.21
C ALA A 243 12.97 -16.75 -8.60
N ASN A 244 13.78 -15.68 -8.67
CA ASN A 244 14.22 -15.07 -9.93
C ASN A 244 15.55 -14.31 -9.73
N PRO A 245 16.29 -14.02 -10.81
CA PRO A 245 17.57 -13.33 -10.75
C PRO A 245 17.48 -11.95 -10.09
N ARG A 246 16.49 -11.13 -10.46
CA ARG A 246 16.32 -9.77 -9.92
C ARG A 246 16.19 -9.73 -8.40
N ASN A 247 15.38 -10.61 -7.84
CA ASN A 247 15.18 -10.71 -6.39
C ASN A 247 16.46 -11.21 -5.70
N ALA A 248 17.17 -12.17 -6.30
CA ALA A 248 18.46 -12.63 -5.80
C ALA A 248 19.49 -11.50 -5.83
N THR A 249 19.52 -10.69 -6.90
CA THR A 249 20.36 -9.49 -7.01
C THR A 249 20.01 -8.47 -5.93
N ALA A 250 18.73 -8.10 -5.78
CA ALA A 250 18.28 -7.14 -4.78
C ALA A 250 18.61 -7.59 -3.36
N GLY A 251 18.32 -8.86 -3.04
CA GLY A 251 18.65 -9.45 -1.74
C GLY A 251 20.16 -9.54 -1.50
N THR A 252 20.96 -9.76 -2.54
CA THR A 252 22.43 -9.80 -2.45
C THR A 252 23.00 -8.40 -2.26
N LEU A 253 22.58 -7.42 -3.05
CA LEU A 253 23.06 -6.04 -2.95
C LEU A 253 22.72 -5.39 -1.60
N LYS A 254 21.67 -5.87 -0.92
CA LYS A 254 21.27 -5.43 0.43
C LYS A 254 21.84 -6.28 1.58
N GLN A 255 22.82 -7.16 1.33
CA GLN A 255 23.54 -7.81 2.43
C GLN A 255 24.43 -6.82 3.16
N LEU A 256 24.46 -6.90 4.49
CA LEU A 256 25.32 -6.05 5.32
C LEU A 256 26.78 -6.49 5.31
N ASP A 257 27.06 -7.77 5.03
CA ASP A 257 28.42 -8.28 4.91
C ASP A 257 28.85 -8.30 3.43
N PRO A 258 29.75 -7.40 3.00
CA PRO A 258 30.18 -7.34 1.60
C PRO A 258 30.89 -8.61 1.14
N ARG A 259 31.42 -9.44 2.05
CA ARG A 259 32.04 -10.73 1.69
C ARG A 259 31.01 -11.72 1.17
N GLN A 260 29.78 -11.67 1.67
CA GLN A 260 28.67 -12.46 1.14
C GLN A 260 28.24 -11.97 -0.24
N VAL A 261 28.36 -10.67 -0.50
CA VAL A 261 28.11 -10.09 -1.83
C VAL A 261 29.19 -10.53 -2.82
N ALA A 262 30.46 -10.47 -2.42
CA ALA A 262 31.59 -10.90 -3.24
C ALA A 262 31.52 -12.38 -3.65
N ALA A 263 30.92 -13.23 -2.79
CA ALA A 263 30.71 -14.64 -3.07
C ALA A 263 29.58 -14.90 -4.09
N ARG A 264 28.74 -13.91 -4.38
CA ARG A 264 27.61 -14.04 -5.31
C ARG A 264 27.89 -13.26 -6.59
N PRO A 265 27.79 -13.90 -7.77
CA PRO A 265 28.24 -13.30 -9.03
C PRO A 265 27.28 -12.21 -9.51
N LEU A 266 27.51 -10.98 -9.09
CA LEU A 266 26.84 -9.80 -9.62
C LEU A 266 27.62 -9.24 -10.82
N ALA A 267 26.88 -8.65 -11.76
CA ALA A 267 27.40 -7.87 -12.86
C ALA A 267 26.67 -6.52 -12.93
N PHE A 268 27.26 -5.58 -13.64
CA PHE A 268 26.72 -4.23 -13.84
C PHE A 268 26.80 -3.86 -15.31
N LEU A 269 25.74 -3.24 -15.83
CA LEU A 269 25.72 -2.62 -17.15
C LEU A 269 25.18 -1.20 -17.05
N ALA A 270 25.95 -0.25 -17.56
CA ALA A 270 25.57 1.15 -17.65
C ALA A 270 24.56 1.38 -18.78
N HIS A 271 23.57 2.25 -18.53
CA HIS A 271 22.57 2.64 -19.53
C HIS A 271 22.20 4.13 -19.52
N GLY A 272 22.71 4.91 -18.56
CA GLY A 272 22.36 6.32 -18.41
C GLY A 272 23.43 7.18 -17.75
N LEU A 273 23.23 8.49 -17.83
CA LEU A 273 24.12 9.52 -17.28
C LEU A 273 23.40 10.26 -16.14
N GLY A 274 24.13 10.54 -15.07
CA GLY A 274 23.72 11.45 -13.99
C GLY A 274 24.48 12.79 -14.07
N ALA A 275 25.02 13.26 -12.94
CA ALA A 275 25.94 14.40 -12.93
C ALA A 275 27.20 14.14 -13.76
N TYR A 276 27.62 15.15 -14.52
CA TYR A 276 28.73 15.06 -15.46
C TYR A 276 29.47 16.40 -15.57
N GLU A 277 30.78 16.36 -15.46
CA GLU A 277 31.67 17.50 -15.74
C GLU A 277 32.81 17.01 -16.64
N GLY A 278 32.76 17.35 -17.93
CA GLY A 278 33.72 16.89 -18.93
C GLY A 278 33.44 17.48 -20.32
N PRO A 279 34.10 16.98 -21.37
CA PRO A 279 33.84 17.37 -22.76
C PRO A 279 32.36 17.20 -23.14
N GLU A 280 31.85 18.06 -24.03
CA GLU A 280 30.45 17.99 -24.45
C GLU A 280 30.09 16.63 -25.08
N LEU A 281 29.01 16.01 -24.61
CA LEU A 281 28.43 14.80 -25.19
C LEU A 281 27.20 15.19 -26.01
N ARG A 282 27.32 15.19 -27.34
CA ARG A 282 26.26 15.72 -28.22
C ARG A 282 25.10 14.76 -28.39
N ASP A 283 25.40 13.47 -28.38
CA ASP A 283 24.42 12.41 -28.61
C ASP A 283 24.73 11.12 -27.84
N ALA A 284 23.87 10.13 -28.01
CA ALA A 284 24.04 8.81 -27.40
C ALA A 284 25.36 8.13 -27.79
N LYS A 285 25.88 8.33 -29.01
CA LYS A 285 27.14 7.70 -29.45
C LYS A 285 28.32 8.26 -28.68
N ASP A 286 28.37 9.58 -28.49
CA ASP A 286 29.40 10.23 -27.67
C ASP A 286 29.39 9.65 -26.24
N PHE A 287 28.20 9.45 -25.65
CA PHE A 287 28.05 8.82 -24.33
C PHE A 287 28.60 7.38 -24.28
N TRP A 288 28.21 6.51 -25.21
CA TRP A 288 28.71 5.13 -25.23
C TRP A 288 30.20 5.04 -25.48
N ASN A 289 30.74 5.88 -26.37
CA ASN A 289 32.17 5.95 -26.63
C ASN A 289 32.94 6.39 -25.38
N MET A 290 32.41 7.35 -24.63
CA MET A 290 32.99 7.79 -23.36
C MET A 290 33.00 6.65 -22.33
N LEU A 291 31.90 5.92 -22.17
CA LEU A 291 31.84 4.78 -21.24
C LEU A 291 32.85 3.68 -21.63
N ARG A 292 32.92 3.31 -22.91
CA ARG A 292 33.91 2.34 -23.41
C ARG A 292 35.34 2.81 -23.18
N HIS A 293 35.62 4.09 -23.44
CA HIS A 293 36.93 4.68 -23.14
C HIS A 293 37.28 4.59 -21.65
N CYS A 294 36.28 4.76 -20.78
CA CYS A 294 36.44 4.62 -19.33
C CYS A 294 36.58 3.15 -18.85
N GLY A 295 36.32 2.16 -19.71
CA GLY A 295 36.24 0.75 -19.31
C GLY A 295 35.04 0.48 -18.39
N ILE A 296 33.90 1.11 -18.68
CA ILE A 296 32.65 0.87 -17.96
C ILE A 296 31.77 -0.03 -18.84
N PRO A 297 31.33 -1.20 -18.36
CA PRO A 297 30.48 -2.10 -19.15
C PRO A 297 29.19 -1.40 -19.61
N CYS A 298 28.91 -1.50 -20.90
CA CYS A 298 27.81 -0.82 -21.55
C CYS A 298 26.69 -1.79 -21.92
N ASN A 299 25.45 -1.35 -21.78
CA ASN A 299 24.31 -2.08 -22.32
C ASN A 299 24.42 -2.22 -23.85
N GLU A 300 24.40 -3.45 -24.36
CA GLU A 300 24.49 -3.76 -25.78
C GLU A 300 23.51 -4.88 -26.17
N PRO A 301 22.99 -4.88 -27.42
CA PRO A 301 23.26 -3.94 -28.50
C PRO A 301 22.51 -2.60 -28.36
N VAL A 302 23.04 -1.55 -28.97
CA VAL A 302 22.35 -0.25 -29.11
C VAL A 302 22.05 -0.01 -30.58
N TYR A 303 20.76 0.01 -30.93
CA TYR A 303 20.29 0.35 -32.26
C TYR A 303 20.08 1.85 -32.37
N TYR A 304 20.43 2.43 -33.52
CA TYR A 304 20.20 3.84 -33.83
C TYR A 304 19.18 3.91 -34.96
N THR A 305 18.08 4.60 -34.73
CA THR A 305 16.92 4.65 -35.63
C THR A 305 16.44 6.09 -35.77
N ASP A 306 15.74 6.39 -36.85
CA ASP A 306 15.34 7.73 -37.24
C ASP A 306 13.91 7.81 -37.78
N SER A 307 13.19 6.68 -37.80
CA SER A 307 11.79 6.57 -38.23
C SER A 307 11.04 5.61 -37.32
N LEU A 308 9.71 5.73 -37.24
CA LEU A 308 8.88 4.79 -36.48
C LEU A 308 9.11 3.34 -36.91
N GLU A 309 9.18 3.06 -38.21
CA GLU A 309 9.40 1.70 -38.73
C GLU A 309 10.78 1.14 -38.36
N SER A 310 11.83 1.96 -38.41
CA SER A 310 13.15 1.51 -37.96
C SER A 310 13.21 1.30 -36.44
N THR A 311 12.51 2.13 -35.65
CA THR A 311 12.35 1.92 -34.20
C THR A 311 11.58 0.62 -33.89
N ARG A 312 10.47 0.36 -34.60
CA ARG A 312 9.70 -0.90 -34.49
C ARG A 312 10.58 -2.11 -34.78
N GLN A 313 11.40 -2.01 -35.82
CA GLN A 313 12.30 -3.09 -36.18
C GLN A 313 13.33 -3.36 -35.08
N ALA A 314 13.94 -2.32 -34.52
CA ALA A 314 14.88 -2.46 -33.40
C ALA A 314 14.23 -3.10 -32.16
N VAL A 315 12.99 -2.71 -31.82
CA VAL A 315 12.23 -3.32 -30.71
C VAL A 315 11.98 -4.82 -30.98
N ARG A 316 11.59 -5.19 -32.20
CA ARG A 316 11.40 -6.60 -32.59
C ARG A 316 12.70 -7.40 -32.57
N ASP A 317 13.82 -6.78 -32.93
CA ASP A 317 15.13 -7.44 -32.89
C ASP A 317 15.59 -7.67 -31.44
N ILE A 318 15.31 -6.74 -30.52
CA ILE A 318 15.52 -6.94 -29.08
C ILE A 318 14.60 -8.04 -28.54
N ASP A 319 13.33 -8.09 -28.92
CA ASP A 319 12.38 -9.14 -28.51
C ASP A 319 12.88 -10.55 -28.88
N ARG A 320 13.52 -10.69 -30.05
CA ARG A 320 14.16 -11.94 -30.49
C ARG A 320 15.45 -12.22 -29.69
N LEU A 321 16.29 -11.20 -29.52
CA LEU A 321 17.60 -11.33 -28.89
C LEU A 321 17.53 -11.57 -27.38
N ARG A 322 16.50 -11.08 -26.69
CA ARG A 322 16.41 -11.10 -25.23
C ARG A 322 16.63 -12.49 -24.60
N HIS A 323 16.29 -13.55 -25.34
CA HIS A 323 16.41 -14.93 -24.90
C HIS A 323 17.85 -15.47 -24.95
N THR A 324 18.77 -14.77 -25.61
CA THR A 324 20.19 -15.13 -25.70
C THR A 324 21.09 -14.20 -24.89
N LEU A 325 20.53 -13.12 -24.32
CA LEU A 325 21.30 -12.19 -23.47
C LEU A 325 21.65 -12.88 -22.13
N PRO A 326 22.81 -12.55 -21.53
CA PRO A 326 23.23 -13.15 -20.26
C PRO A 326 22.43 -12.64 -19.06
N TYR A 327 21.42 -11.81 -19.26
CA TYR A 327 20.60 -11.19 -18.21
C TYR A 327 19.11 -11.15 -18.61
N GLY A 328 18.23 -11.01 -17.63
CA GLY A 328 16.79 -10.84 -17.85
C GLY A 328 16.51 -9.52 -18.58
N THR A 329 15.61 -9.57 -19.57
CA THR A 329 15.19 -8.40 -20.35
C THR A 329 13.69 -8.44 -20.54
N ASP A 330 12.98 -7.46 -19.96
CA ASP A 330 11.52 -7.38 -19.94
C ASP A 330 10.96 -6.39 -21.00
N GLY A 331 11.84 -5.82 -21.82
CA GLY A 331 11.47 -4.73 -22.71
C GLY A 331 12.63 -4.14 -23.51
N ALA A 332 12.36 -3.01 -24.15
CA ALA A 332 13.34 -2.16 -24.79
C ALA A 332 13.21 -0.72 -24.25
N VAL A 333 14.32 0.00 -24.13
CA VAL A 333 14.33 1.41 -23.76
C VAL A 333 14.60 2.24 -25.01
N ILE A 334 13.70 3.18 -25.30
CA ILE A 334 13.79 4.09 -26.44
C ILE A 334 14.11 5.48 -25.90
N LYS A 335 15.17 6.11 -26.41
CA LYS A 335 15.64 7.43 -25.96
C LYS A 335 15.94 8.30 -27.18
N ILE A 336 15.53 9.57 -27.17
CA ILE A 336 16.04 10.57 -28.13
C ILE A 336 17.56 10.53 -28.14
N SER A 337 18.19 10.53 -29.31
CA SER A 337 19.64 10.37 -29.41
C SER A 337 20.40 11.63 -28.94
N SER A 338 19.95 12.82 -29.34
CA SER A 338 20.62 14.10 -29.06
C SER A 338 20.45 14.57 -27.61
N THR A 339 21.54 14.94 -26.95
CA THR A 339 21.56 15.48 -25.58
C THR A 339 20.83 16.81 -25.49
N ALA A 340 21.13 17.76 -26.38
CA ALA A 340 20.46 19.07 -26.43
C ALA A 340 18.94 18.92 -26.60
N THR A 341 18.50 17.92 -27.37
CA THR A 341 17.07 17.65 -27.56
C THR A 341 16.43 17.08 -26.29
N ARG A 342 17.12 16.21 -25.55
CA ARG A 342 16.65 15.70 -24.25
C ARG A 342 16.44 16.84 -23.25
N GLU A 343 17.39 17.76 -23.18
CA GLU A 343 17.29 18.95 -22.32
C GLU A 343 16.11 19.84 -22.71
N ALA A 344 15.93 20.10 -24.00
CA ALA A 344 14.82 20.91 -24.51
C ALA A 344 13.43 20.29 -24.25
N LEU A 345 13.30 18.96 -24.38
CA LEU A 345 12.05 18.25 -24.07
C LEU A 345 11.78 18.19 -22.57
N GLY A 346 12.84 18.09 -21.76
CA GLY A 346 12.78 18.04 -20.30
C GLY A 346 12.06 16.80 -19.75
N ALA A 347 11.53 16.94 -18.55
CA ALA A 347 10.83 15.88 -17.83
C ALA A 347 9.46 16.35 -17.31
N THR A 348 8.60 15.39 -17.02
CA THR A 348 7.46 15.59 -16.13
C THR A 348 7.94 15.49 -14.67
N ALA A 349 7.03 15.61 -13.70
CA ALA A 349 7.37 15.40 -12.29
C ALA A 349 7.86 13.97 -11.97
N ARG A 350 7.64 12.99 -12.86
CA ARG A 350 7.97 11.57 -12.61
C ARG A 350 8.89 10.94 -13.64
N ALA A 351 8.84 11.40 -14.89
CA ALA A 351 9.50 10.74 -16.01
C ALA A 351 10.02 11.70 -17.08
N PRO A 352 11.18 11.39 -17.71
CA PRO A 352 11.70 12.14 -18.84
C PRO A 352 10.78 12.04 -20.06
N ARG A 353 10.48 13.17 -20.73
CA ARG A 353 9.61 13.17 -21.91
C ARG A 353 10.26 12.58 -23.15
N TRP A 354 11.58 12.46 -23.13
CA TRP A 354 12.43 12.03 -24.24
C TRP A 354 12.76 10.53 -24.21
N ALA A 355 12.20 9.77 -23.27
CA ALA A 355 12.39 8.32 -23.19
C ALA A 355 11.09 7.57 -22.86
N ALA A 356 11.00 6.32 -23.32
CA ALA A 356 9.94 5.38 -22.98
C ALA A 356 10.50 3.97 -22.82
N ALA A 357 9.88 3.17 -21.95
CA ALA A 357 10.19 1.78 -21.72
C ALA A 357 9.12 0.92 -22.40
N TYR A 358 9.45 0.36 -23.56
CA TYR A 358 8.59 -0.57 -24.27
C TYR A 358 8.57 -1.92 -23.56
N LYS A 359 7.41 -2.34 -23.09
CA LYS A 359 7.20 -3.60 -22.37
C LYS A 359 6.66 -4.66 -23.30
N PHE A 360 7.38 -5.76 -23.38
CA PHE A 360 6.95 -6.91 -24.16
C PHE A 360 5.76 -7.59 -23.47
N PRO A 361 4.87 -8.25 -24.25
CA PRO A 361 3.79 -8.99 -23.64
C PRO A 361 4.37 -10.15 -22.82
N PRO A 362 3.85 -10.39 -21.60
CA PRO A 362 4.38 -11.45 -20.74
C PRO A 362 4.24 -12.81 -21.41
N GLU A 363 5.13 -13.75 -21.06
CA GLU A 363 5.01 -15.13 -21.52
C GLU A 363 3.67 -15.71 -21.03
N GLN A 364 2.97 -16.40 -21.94
CA GLN A 364 1.69 -17.05 -21.65
C GLN A 364 1.83 -18.54 -21.93
N LYS A 365 1.35 -19.38 -21.02
CA LYS A 365 1.27 -20.84 -21.23
C LYS A 365 -0.09 -21.39 -20.87
N GLU A 366 -0.48 -22.42 -21.59
CA GLU A 366 -1.65 -23.21 -21.21
C GLU A 366 -1.28 -24.19 -20.11
N THR A 367 -2.17 -24.35 -19.14
CA THR A 367 -2.10 -25.41 -18.14
C THR A 367 -3.51 -25.84 -17.72
N THR A 368 -3.63 -26.96 -17.02
CA THR A 368 -4.91 -27.48 -16.55
C THR A 368 -5.26 -26.91 -15.18
N LEU A 369 -6.48 -26.39 -15.02
CA LEU A 369 -7.04 -26.03 -13.72
C LEU A 369 -7.50 -27.29 -12.98
N LEU A 370 -6.72 -27.73 -12.00
CA LEU A 370 -6.99 -28.96 -11.24
C LEU A 370 -8.12 -28.77 -10.23
N ASN A 371 -8.18 -27.62 -9.56
CA ASN A 371 -9.17 -27.34 -8.53
C ASN A 371 -9.28 -25.83 -8.24
N ILE A 372 -10.31 -25.42 -7.50
CA ILE A 372 -10.44 -24.07 -6.94
C ILE A 372 -10.63 -24.17 -5.43
N VAL A 373 -9.66 -23.65 -4.67
CA VAL A 373 -9.69 -23.63 -3.20
C VAL A 373 -10.07 -22.24 -2.72
N VAL A 374 -11.09 -22.16 -1.87
CA VAL A 374 -11.53 -20.90 -1.27
C VAL A 374 -10.76 -20.64 0.03
N GLN A 375 -9.96 -19.58 0.03
CA GLN A 375 -9.22 -19.13 1.20
C GLN A 375 -9.90 -17.94 1.87
N VAL A 376 -9.80 -17.82 3.19
CA VAL A 376 -10.33 -16.68 3.94
C VAL A 376 -9.18 -15.76 4.32
N GLY A 377 -9.23 -14.53 3.82
CA GLY A 377 -8.24 -13.51 4.14
C GLY A 377 -8.40 -12.93 5.55
N ARG A 378 -7.42 -12.13 5.97
CA ARG A 378 -7.41 -11.44 7.28
C ARG A 378 -8.62 -10.53 7.52
N THR A 379 -9.26 -10.07 6.45
CA THR A 379 -10.47 -9.22 6.48
C THR A 379 -11.76 -10.01 6.26
N GLY A 380 -11.69 -11.35 6.30
CA GLY A 380 -12.83 -12.23 6.09
C GLY A 380 -13.21 -12.46 4.63
N VAL A 381 -12.56 -11.80 3.67
CA VAL A 381 -12.80 -12.01 2.24
C VAL A 381 -12.50 -13.44 1.84
N LEU A 382 -13.46 -14.09 1.18
CA LEU A 382 -13.29 -15.39 0.56
C LEU A 382 -12.67 -15.20 -0.83
N THR A 383 -11.41 -15.60 -0.96
CA THR A 383 -10.64 -15.52 -2.20
C THR A 383 -10.56 -16.91 -2.83
N PRO A 384 -11.17 -17.13 -4.01
CA PRO A 384 -10.94 -18.35 -4.78
C PRO A 384 -9.53 -18.35 -5.37
N VAL A 385 -8.80 -19.45 -5.18
CA VAL A 385 -7.46 -19.66 -5.71
C VAL A 385 -7.49 -20.88 -6.63
N ALA A 386 -7.12 -20.66 -7.89
CA ALA A 386 -6.89 -21.72 -8.86
C ALA A 386 -5.68 -22.57 -8.44
N GLU A 387 -5.88 -23.87 -8.30
CA GLU A 387 -4.82 -24.87 -8.21
C GLU A 387 -4.58 -25.41 -9.62
N LEU A 388 -3.39 -25.15 -10.16
CA LEU A 388 -3.03 -25.41 -11.53
C LEU A 388 -2.09 -26.61 -11.59
N GLN A 389 -2.14 -27.35 -12.69
CA GLN A 389 -1.07 -28.29 -13.03
C GLN A 389 0.23 -27.48 -13.12
N PRO A 390 1.28 -27.81 -12.33
CA PRO A 390 2.52 -27.04 -12.32
C PRO A 390 3.07 -26.83 -13.74
N VAL A 391 3.25 -25.57 -14.13
CA VAL A 391 3.77 -25.18 -15.44
C VAL A 391 4.93 -24.20 -15.28
N LEU A 392 6.04 -24.44 -15.98
CA LEU A 392 7.18 -23.53 -15.97
C LEU A 392 6.86 -22.30 -16.80
N LEU A 393 6.80 -21.12 -16.18
CA LEU A 393 6.48 -19.85 -16.82
C LEU A 393 7.52 -18.82 -16.41
N SER A 394 8.20 -18.16 -17.35
CA SER A 394 9.22 -17.13 -17.11
C SER A 394 10.18 -17.48 -15.96
N GLY A 395 10.82 -18.65 -16.04
CA GLY A 395 11.81 -19.12 -15.08
C GLY A 395 11.30 -19.68 -13.74
N SER A 396 9.99 -19.67 -13.46
CA SER A 396 9.45 -20.26 -12.22
C SER A 396 8.22 -21.13 -12.45
N THR A 397 8.02 -22.12 -11.57
CA THR A 397 6.88 -23.03 -11.65
C THR A 397 5.63 -22.38 -11.06
N VAL A 398 4.61 -22.19 -11.89
CA VAL A 398 3.29 -21.70 -11.48
C VAL A 398 2.38 -22.89 -11.21
N ALA A 399 1.98 -23.05 -9.95
CA ALA A 399 1.00 -24.06 -9.52
C ALA A 399 -0.27 -23.44 -8.92
N ARG A 400 -0.28 -22.12 -8.65
CA ARG A 400 -1.41 -21.43 -8.03
C ARG A 400 -1.58 -20.03 -8.63
N ALA A 401 -2.82 -19.60 -8.80
CA ALA A 401 -3.17 -18.24 -9.22
C ALA A 401 -4.46 -17.78 -8.54
N THR A 402 -4.54 -16.49 -8.18
CA THR A 402 -5.78 -15.95 -7.61
C THR A 402 -6.84 -15.77 -8.70
N LEU A 403 -8.08 -16.13 -8.40
CA LEU A 403 -9.25 -15.85 -9.24
C LEU A 403 -10.03 -14.63 -8.74
N HIS A 404 -9.52 -13.95 -7.71
CA HIS A 404 -10.05 -12.74 -7.08
C HIS A 404 -11.42 -12.89 -6.39
N ASN A 405 -12.48 -13.26 -7.11
CA ASN A 405 -13.85 -13.38 -6.59
C ASN A 405 -14.76 -14.17 -7.55
N GLN A 406 -16.03 -14.38 -7.15
CA GLN A 406 -17.03 -15.08 -7.96
C GLN A 406 -17.29 -14.39 -9.30
N ASP A 407 -17.40 -13.06 -9.32
CA ASP A 407 -17.75 -12.31 -10.53
C ASP A 407 -16.67 -12.47 -11.62
N GLU A 408 -15.39 -12.56 -11.25
CA GLU A 408 -14.29 -12.85 -12.17
C GLU A 408 -14.28 -14.31 -12.65
N ILE A 409 -14.68 -15.27 -11.80
CA ILE A 409 -14.90 -16.66 -12.22
C ILE A 409 -16.00 -16.73 -13.26
N ASP A 410 -17.13 -16.06 -13.03
CA ASP A 410 -18.29 -16.05 -13.91
C ASP A 410 -17.98 -15.33 -15.23
N ARG A 411 -17.32 -14.16 -15.16
CA ARG A 411 -16.92 -13.37 -16.34
C ARG A 411 -16.00 -14.14 -17.27
N LYS A 412 -15.06 -14.91 -16.72
CA LYS A 412 -14.12 -15.75 -17.48
C LYS A 412 -14.66 -17.16 -17.74
N ASP A 413 -15.84 -17.49 -17.20
CA ASP A 413 -16.47 -18.81 -17.18
C ASP A 413 -15.47 -19.91 -16.77
N VAL A 414 -14.73 -19.70 -15.67
CA VAL A 414 -13.68 -20.63 -15.22
C VAL A 414 -14.30 -21.85 -14.54
N ARG A 415 -13.94 -23.05 -14.99
CA ARG A 415 -14.45 -24.32 -14.44
C ARG A 415 -13.33 -25.26 -14.08
N ILE A 416 -13.52 -26.06 -13.03
CA ILE A 416 -12.56 -27.11 -12.65
C ILE A 416 -12.41 -28.09 -13.83
N GLY A 417 -11.17 -28.43 -14.19
CA GLY A 417 -10.81 -29.25 -15.34
C GLY A 417 -10.51 -28.46 -16.62
N ASP A 418 -10.83 -27.16 -16.67
CA ASP A 418 -10.54 -26.35 -17.86
C ASP A 418 -9.04 -26.28 -18.16
N THR A 419 -8.70 -26.23 -19.45
CA THR A 419 -7.39 -25.72 -19.87
C THR A 419 -7.44 -24.20 -19.82
N VAL A 420 -6.56 -23.59 -19.02
CA VAL A 420 -6.50 -22.14 -18.81
C VAL A 420 -5.19 -21.59 -19.34
N LEU A 421 -5.25 -20.38 -19.89
CA LEU A 421 -4.08 -19.61 -20.26
C LEU A 421 -3.64 -18.80 -19.04
N VAL A 422 -2.39 -19.01 -18.61
CA VAL A 422 -1.79 -18.35 -17.46
C VAL A 422 -0.61 -17.49 -17.88
N GLU A 423 -0.48 -16.36 -17.22
CA GLU A 423 0.64 -15.42 -17.38
C GLU A 423 1.17 -15.00 -16.01
N LYS A 424 2.34 -14.34 -15.99
CA LYS A 424 2.81 -13.63 -14.80
C LYS A 424 2.75 -12.12 -15.05
N ALA A 425 1.82 -11.46 -14.37
CA ALA A 425 1.74 -10.01 -14.36
C ALA A 425 3.03 -9.42 -13.75
N GLY A 426 3.71 -8.57 -14.51
CA GLY A 426 5.02 -8.02 -14.15
C GLY A 426 6.07 -9.11 -13.88
N GLU A 427 5.97 -10.25 -14.57
CA GLU A 427 6.83 -11.44 -14.44
C GLU A 427 6.85 -12.11 -13.05
N ILE A 428 6.03 -11.64 -12.11
CA ILE A 428 6.01 -12.10 -10.72
C ILE A 428 4.67 -12.73 -10.32
N ILE A 429 3.55 -12.05 -10.55
CA ILE A 429 2.24 -12.46 -9.98
C ILE A 429 1.49 -13.34 -10.98
N PRO A 430 1.27 -14.64 -10.71
CA PRO A 430 0.54 -15.50 -11.63
C PRO A 430 -0.94 -15.13 -11.71
N ALA A 431 -1.47 -15.09 -12.92
CA ALA A 431 -2.86 -14.79 -13.21
C ALA A 431 -3.44 -15.73 -14.28
N VAL A 432 -4.70 -16.11 -14.10
CA VAL A 432 -5.49 -16.79 -15.14
C VAL A 432 -6.11 -15.71 -16.04
N LEU A 433 -5.73 -15.69 -17.31
CA LEU A 433 -6.24 -14.77 -18.31
C LEU A 433 -7.61 -15.17 -18.82
N LYS A 434 -7.66 -16.35 -19.45
CA LYS A 434 -8.83 -16.88 -20.13
C LYS A 434 -8.82 -18.40 -20.16
N VAL A 435 -10.01 -18.97 -20.33
CA VAL A 435 -10.19 -20.40 -20.55
C VAL A 435 -10.01 -20.70 -22.05
N ASN A 436 -9.29 -21.76 -22.39
CA ASN A 436 -9.34 -22.35 -23.72
C ASN A 436 -10.61 -23.22 -23.85
N LEU A 437 -11.69 -22.60 -24.34
CA LEU A 437 -13.00 -23.24 -24.50
C LEU A 437 -12.99 -24.45 -25.44
N SER A 438 -12.06 -24.50 -26.41
CA SER A 438 -11.96 -25.63 -27.34
C SER A 438 -11.50 -26.94 -26.69
N LYS A 439 -10.83 -26.83 -25.53
CA LYS A 439 -10.31 -27.95 -24.74
C LYS A 439 -11.12 -28.22 -23.47
N ARG A 440 -12.27 -27.56 -23.30
CA ARG A 440 -13.12 -27.74 -22.13
C ARG A 440 -13.67 -29.17 -22.04
N PRO A 441 -13.50 -29.88 -20.91
CA PRO A 441 -14.16 -31.16 -20.68
C PRO A 441 -15.70 -31.03 -20.72
N GLN A 442 -16.38 -32.04 -21.28
CA GLN A 442 -17.85 -32.00 -21.42
C GLN A 442 -18.60 -32.02 -20.08
N ASP A 443 -17.98 -32.54 -19.03
CA ASP A 443 -18.53 -32.63 -17.67
C ASP A 443 -18.20 -31.41 -16.80
N ALA A 444 -17.44 -30.43 -17.31
CA ALA A 444 -17.03 -29.24 -16.58
C ALA A 444 -18.23 -28.35 -16.19
N ARG A 445 -18.44 -28.16 -14.89
CA ARG A 445 -19.58 -27.40 -14.33
C ARG A 445 -19.18 -25.99 -13.90
N PRO A 446 -20.08 -25.00 -14.02
CA PRO A 446 -19.87 -23.68 -13.43
C PRO A 446 -19.50 -23.78 -11.95
N TYR A 447 -18.52 -23.00 -11.50
CA TYR A 447 -18.08 -23.00 -10.12
C TYR A 447 -18.79 -21.92 -9.32
N SER A 448 -19.40 -22.29 -8.19
CA SER A 448 -20.01 -21.35 -7.25
C SER A 448 -19.32 -21.48 -5.89
N ILE A 449 -18.75 -20.38 -5.39
CA ILE A 449 -18.20 -20.31 -4.03
C ILE A 449 -19.28 -20.69 -3.01
N LEU A 450 -20.51 -20.23 -3.21
CA LEU A 450 -21.63 -20.52 -2.30
C LEU A 450 -21.91 -22.02 -2.22
N GLU A 451 -21.91 -22.72 -3.36
CA GLU A 451 -22.12 -24.17 -3.40
C GLU A 451 -20.90 -24.92 -2.85
N ALA A 452 -19.69 -24.53 -3.26
CA ALA A 452 -18.44 -25.15 -2.86
C ALA A 452 -18.23 -25.08 -1.34
N THR A 453 -18.62 -23.98 -0.70
CA THR A 453 -18.52 -23.83 0.76
C THR A 453 -19.82 -24.12 1.50
N LYS A 454 -20.89 -24.52 0.78
CA LYS A 454 -22.24 -24.76 1.33
C LYS A 454 -22.79 -23.55 2.10
N GLY A 455 -22.44 -22.34 1.67
CA GLY A 455 -22.81 -21.10 2.36
C GLY A 455 -22.11 -20.89 3.70
N LEU A 456 -21.07 -21.66 4.01
CA LEU A 456 -20.30 -21.55 5.25
C LEU A 456 -18.86 -21.09 5.00
N CYS A 457 -18.24 -20.52 6.01
CA CYS A 457 -16.85 -20.07 5.97
C CYS A 457 -15.93 -21.28 6.16
N PRO A 458 -14.99 -21.57 5.25
CA PRO A 458 -14.12 -22.74 5.38
C PRO A 458 -13.16 -22.66 6.57
N ALA A 459 -12.94 -21.45 7.13
CA ALA A 459 -12.08 -21.26 8.30
C ALA A 459 -12.80 -21.45 9.66
N CYS A 460 -14.12 -21.26 9.74
CA CYS A 460 -14.85 -21.32 11.02
C CYS A 460 -16.27 -21.91 10.98
N GLY A 461 -16.74 -22.36 9.81
CA GLY A 461 -18.07 -22.93 9.63
C GLY A 461 -19.25 -21.97 9.77
N ASN A 462 -19.04 -20.67 10.00
CA ASN A 462 -20.15 -19.70 10.08
C ASN A 462 -20.71 -19.32 8.71
N PRO A 463 -21.99 -18.94 8.60
CA PRO A 463 -22.57 -18.46 7.36
C PRO A 463 -21.77 -17.31 6.73
N ILE A 464 -21.53 -17.40 5.42
CA ILE A 464 -20.90 -16.33 4.65
C ILE A 464 -21.97 -15.38 4.10
N MET A 465 -21.58 -14.13 3.86
CA MET A 465 -22.46 -13.10 3.33
C MET A 465 -21.74 -12.32 2.22
N LYS A 466 -22.48 -11.94 1.18
CA LYS A 466 -22.05 -10.97 0.18
C LYS A 466 -22.82 -9.67 0.47
N GLU A 467 -22.09 -8.61 0.82
CA GLU A 467 -22.69 -7.29 1.07
C GLU A 467 -23.25 -6.69 -0.23
N GLU A 468 -24.37 -5.98 -0.15
CA GLU A 468 -24.93 -5.26 -1.29
C GLU A 468 -23.92 -4.27 -1.89
N GLY A 469 -23.83 -4.24 -3.22
CA GLY A 469 -22.87 -3.40 -3.94
C GLY A 469 -21.42 -3.87 -3.88
N LYS A 470 -21.10 -4.97 -3.19
CA LYS A 470 -19.76 -5.56 -3.14
C LYS A 470 -19.72 -6.92 -3.83
N VAL A 471 -18.58 -7.22 -4.45
CA VAL A 471 -18.39 -8.44 -5.28
C VAL A 471 -17.97 -9.67 -4.47
N ALA A 472 -17.29 -9.46 -3.34
CA ALA A 472 -16.69 -10.54 -2.55
C ALA A 472 -17.64 -11.11 -1.50
N TRP A 473 -17.70 -12.44 -1.42
CA TRP A 473 -18.19 -13.15 -0.24
C TRP A 473 -17.26 -12.90 0.95
N ARG A 474 -17.83 -12.77 2.15
CA ARG A 474 -17.08 -12.55 3.39
C ARG A 474 -17.59 -13.43 4.52
N CYS A 475 -16.67 -13.85 5.37
CA CYS A 475 -16.96 -14.28 6.72
C CYS A 475 -17.16 -13.03 7.59
N THR A 476 -18.32 -12.90 8.23
CA THR A 476 -18.63 -11.80 9.16
C THR A 476 -18.47 -12.21 10.63
N ASN A 477 -18.04 -13.46 10.89
CA ASN A 477 -17.81 -13.93 12.25
C ASN A 477 -16.59 -13.24 12.85
N PHE A 478 -16.82 -12.40 13.87
CA PHE A 478 -15.81 -11.72 14.69
C PHE A 478 -14.79 -12.68 15.32
N THR A 479 -15.18 -13.90 15.67
CA THR A 479 -14.30 -14.91 16.26
C THR A 479 -13.65 -15.84 15.23
N CYS A 480 -13.71 -15.50 13.93
CA CYS A 480 -13.10 -16.31 12.88
C CYS A 480 -11.56 -16.32 13.01
N PRO A 481 -10.90 -17.49 13.08
CA PRO A 481 -9.45 -17.59 13.24
C PRO A 481 -8.68 -17.00 12.06
N ALA A 482 -9.27 -17.02 10.85
CA ALA A 482 -8.67 -16.36 9.69
C ALA A 482 -8.56 -14.84 9.86
N GLN A 483 -9.42 -14.25 10.69
CA GLN A 483 -9.48 -12.81 10.98
C GLN A 483 -8.85 -12.45 12.32
N ALA A 484 -8.31 -13.41 13.07
CA ALA A 484 -7.84 -13.23 14.44
C ALA A 484 -6.87 -12.04 14.59
N VAL A 485 -5.94 -11.87 13.65
CA VAL A 485 -4.96 -10.77 13.69
C VAL A 485 -5.65 -9.40 13.64
N THR A 486 -6.58 -9.22 12.70
CA THR A 486 -7.35 -7.98 12.57
C THR A 486 -8.30 -7.80 13.75
N GLY A 487 -8.97 -8.86 14.18
CA GLY A 487 -9.87 -8.86 15.35
C GLY A 487 -9.15 -8.47 16.63
N ILE A 488 -8.04 -9.12 16.97
CA ILE A 488 -7.21 -8.81 18.15
C ILE A 488 -6.71 -7.37 18.10
N THR A 489 -6.17 -6.94 16.95
CA THR A 489 -5.65 -5.57 16.81
C THR A 489 -6.75 -4.53 17.04
N HIS A 490 -7.94 -4.74 16.47
CA HIS A 490 -9.09 -3.84 16.65
C HIS A 490 -9.59 -3.86 18.10
N PHE A 491 -9.69 -5.04 18.69
CA PHE A 491 -10.13 -5.24 20.07
C PHE A 491 -9.25 -4.50 21.09
N CYS A 492 -7.93 -4.49 20.85
CA CYS A 492 -6.94 -3.81 21.68
C CYS A 492 -6.77 -2.31 21.36
N SER A 493 -7.45 -1.79 20.34
CA SER A 493 -7.33 -0.39 19.95
C SER A 493 -7.80 0.59 21.03
N ARG A 494 -7.31 1.83 20.97
CA ARG A 494 -7.61 2.89 21.95
C ARG A 494 -9.09 3.21 22.10
N SER A 495 -9.85 3.17 21.01
CA SER A 495 -11.30 3.41 20.99
C SER A 495 -12.11 2.22 21.51
N ALA A 496 -11.56 1.02 21.41
CA ALA A 496 -12.13 -0.21 21.95
C ALA A 496 -11.71 -0.41 23.42
N LEU A 497 -11.01 -1.50 23.74
CA LEU A 497 -10.64 -1.81 25.12
C LEU A 497 -9.31 -1.22 25.59
N ASP A 498 -8.59 -0.49 24.72
CA ASP A 498 -7.35 0.24 25.05
C ASP A 498 -6.30 -0.66 25.73
N VAL A 499 -6.07 -1.85 25.15
CA VAL A 499 -5.10 -2.81 25.66
C VAL A 499 -3.73 -2.46 25.07
N GLU A 500 -2.97 -1.68 25.83
CA GLU A 500 -1.64 -1.25 25.45
C GLU A 500 -0.70 -2.44 25.17
N SER A 501 0.29 -2.19 24.31
CA SER A 501 1.34 -3.14 23.90
C SER A 501 0.87 -4.34 23.05
N ILE A 502 -0.43 -4.54 22.78
CA ILE A 502 -0.90 -5.53 21.80
C ILE A 502 -1.24 -4.85 20.47
N GLY A 503 -0.26 -4.85 19.55
CA GLY A 503 -0.44 -4.39 18.16
C GLY A 503 -0.53 -5.54 17.15
N SER A 504 -0.45 -5.20 15.86
CA SER A 504 -0.57 -6.18 14.75
C SER A 504 0.51 -7.27 14.77
N SER A 505 1.76 -6.93 15.10
CA SER A 505 2.86 -7.90 15.20
C SER A 505 2.66 -8.90 16.33
N VAL A 506 2.12 -8.44 17.47
CA VAL A 506 1.79 -9.30 18.62
C VAL A 506 0.58 -10.17 18.30
N ALA A 507 -0.44 -9.62 17.65
CA ALA A 507 -1.61 -10.37 17.19
C ALA A 507 -1.23 -11.49 16.20
N GLU A 508 -0.30 -11.22 15.27
CA GLU A 508 0.23 -12.22 14.34
C GLU A 508 1.00 -13.33 15.07
N ALA A 509 1.84 -12.97 16.05
CA ALA A 509 2.59 -13.92 16.85
C ALA A 509 1.67 -14.78 17.74
N LEU A 510 0.64 -14.19 18.36
CA LEU A 510 -0.36 -14.91 19.16
C LEU A 510 -1.14 -15.93 18.32
N ARG A 511 -1.55 -15.54 17.11
CA ARG A 511 -2.19 -16.46 16.17
C ARG A 511 -1.25 -17.57 15.72
N SER A 512 -0.04 -17.21 15.30
CA SER A 512 0.94 -18.15 14.72
C SER A 512 1.46 -19.16 15.74
N SER A 513 1.55 -18.77 17.02
CA SER A 513 1.89 -19.67 18.14
C SER A 513 0.71 -20.51 18.64
N GLY A 514 -0.51 -20.27 18.15
CA GLY A 514 -1.73 -20.94 18.60
C GLY A 514 -2.24 -20.48 19.97
N LEU A 515 -1.67 -19.42 20.56
CA LEU A 515 -2.08 -18.90 21.87
C LEU A 515 -3.40 -18.14 21.83
N ALA A 516 -3.76 -17.51 20.70
CA ALA A 516 -5.06 -16.86 20.52
C ALA A 516 -5.59 -17.06 19.09
N SER A 517 -6.75 -17.71 18.97
CA SER A 517 -7.52 -17.85 17.73
C SER A 517 -8.59 -16.78 17.57
N SER A 518 -8.90 -16.06 18.65
CA SER A 518 -9.82 -14.93 18.67
C SER A 518 -9.37 -13.87 19.67
N ALA A 519 -9.97 -12.68 19.60
CA ALA A 519 -9.70 -11.62 20.56
C ALA A 519 -10.15 -11.96 21.99
N LEU A 520 -11.13 -12.85 22.16
CA LEU A 520 -11.62 -13.25 23.48
C LEU A 520 -10.63 -14.18 24.20
N ASP A 521 -9.78 -14.90 23.47
CA ASP A 521 -8.77 -15.80 24.04
C ASP A 521 -7.70 -15.03 24.83
N LEU A 522 -7.55 -13.72 24.57
CA LEU A 522 -6.63 -12.85 25.30
C LEU A 522 -6.88 -12.88 26.81
N PHE A 523 -8.13 -13.04 27.26
CA PHE A 523 -8.49 -13.12 28.68
C PHE A 523 -8.05 -14.41 29.36
N SER A 524 -7.59 -15.41 28.60
CA SER A 524 -7.11 -16.70 29.10
C SER A 524 -5.58 -16.84 29.01
N LEU A 525 -4.86 -15.82 28.53
CA LEU A 525 -3.40 -15.85 28.43
C LEU A 525 -2.74 -15.81 29.81
N MET A 526 -1.78 -16.71 30.01
CA MET A 526 -0.94 -16.72 31.22
C MET A 526 0.23 -15.75 31.07
N PRO A 527 0.70 -15.11 32.17
CA PRO A 527 1.80 -14.15 32.11
C PRO A 527 3.07 -14.68 31.43
N ASP A 528 3.46 -15.91 31.75
CA ASP A 528 4.66 -16.54 31.19
C ASP A 528 4.54 -16.84 29.69
N GLN A 529 3.33 -17.19 29.22
CA GLN A 529 3.08 -17.43 27.80
C GLN A 529 3.24 -16.14 27.00
N LEU A 530 2.65 -15.04 27.49
CA LEU A 530 2.72 -13.76 26.81
C LEU A 530 4.12 -13.14 26.90
N ALA A 531 4.81 -13.24 28.04
CA ALA A 531 6.17 -12.71 28.21
C ALA A 531 7.18 -13.39 27.27
N ASN A 532 7.04 -14.70 27.06
CA ASN A 532 7.92 -15.50 26.21
C ASN A 532 7.49 -15.56 24.73
N LEU A 533 6.42 -14.84 24.36
CA LEU A 533 5.96 -14.78 22.97
C LEU A 533 7.09 -14.29 22.05
N ASN A 534 7.41 -15.08 21.03
CA ASN A 534 8.42 -14.72 20.04
C ASN A 534 7.80 -13.80 18.98
N LEU A 535 8.34 -12.58 18.85
CA LEU A 535 7.98 -11.59 17.84
C LEU A 535 9.03 -11.47 16.72
N GLY A 536 10.04 -12.33 16.74
CA GLY A 536 11.07 -12.46 15.71
C GLY A 536 10.87 -13.75 14.90
N THR A 537 11.88 -14.13 14.13
CA THR A 537 11.89 -15.42 13.43
C THR A 537 12.40 -16.52 14.37
N PRO A 538 12.32 -17.81 13.99
CA PRO A 538 12.98 -18.88 14.73
C PRO A 538 14.49 -18.68 14.88
N GLU A 539 15.13 -18.07 13.89
CA GLU A 539 16.58 -17.83 13.84
C GLU A 539 17.00 -16.59 14.64
N GLU A 540 16.16 -15.55 14.66
CA GLU A 540 16.38 -14.31 15.42
C GLU A 540 15.21 -14.05 16.39
N PRO A 541 15.12 -14.81 17.50
CA PRO A 541 14.00 -14.71 18.42
C PRO A 541 14.02 -13.40 19.19
N ARG A 542 12.86 -12.73 19.27
CA ARG A 542 12.67 -11.50 20.04
C ARG A 542 11.50 -11.65 20.99
N ARG A 543 11.79 -11.74 22.29
CA ARG A 543 10.76 -11.89 23.32
C ARG A 543 9.93 -10.62 23.47
N TYR A 544 8.63 -10.78 23.74
CA TYR A 544 7.72 -9.69 24.05
C TYR A 544 8.07 -8.97 25.38
N GLY A 545 8.53 -9.74 26.38
CA GLY A 545 9.07 -9.24 27.63
C GLY A 545 8.02 -9.12 28.76
N GLU A 546 8.46 -9.42 29.99
CA GLU A 546 7.60 -9.50 31.18
C GLU A 546 6.85 -8.20 31.49
N LYS A 547 7.52 -7.04 31.38
CA LYS A 547 6.91 -5.73 31.64
C LYS A 547 5.73 -5.45 30.71
N ASN A 548 5.87 -5.78 29.42
CA ASN A 548 4.80 -5.60 28.43
C ASN A 548 3.68 -6.62 28.64
N ALA A 549 4.02 -7.87 28.98
CA ALA A 549 3.05 -8.90 29.32
C ALA A 549 2.18 -8.47 30.50
N ARG A 550 2.80 -8.01 31.59
CA ARG A 550 2.08 -7.50 32.75
C ARG A 550 1.18 -6.32 32.40
N LYS A 551 1.70 -5.33 31.65
CA LYS A 551 0.92 -4.16 31.23
C LYS A 551 -0.32 -4.54 30.42
N ALA A 552 -0.17 -5.44 29.45
CA ALA A 552 -1.28 -5.91 28.62
C ALA A 552 -2.32 -6.71 29.43
N LEU A 553 -1.87 -7.59 30.34
CA LEU A 553 -2.77 -8.36 31.20
C LEU A 553 -3.48 -7.48 32.22
N ASP A 554 -2.80 -6.51 32.82
CA ASP A 554 -3.41 -5.52 33.73
C ASP A 554 -4.47 -4.69 32.97
N ALA A 555 -4.18 -4.29 31.73
CA ALA A 555 -5.15 -3.61 30.86
C ALA A 555 -6.37 -4.48 30.53
N LEU A 556 -6.17 -5.78 30.22
CA LEU A 556 -7.28 -6.73 30.02
C LEU A 556 -8.13 -6.91 31.29
N GLN A 557 -7.52 -6.94 32.47
CA GLN A 557 -8.27 -7.00 33.73
C GLN A 557 -9.09 -5.73 33.94
N ASN A 558 -8.52 -4.55 33.69
CA ASN A 558 -9.24 -3.29 33.76
C ASN A 558 -10.37 -3.21 32.71
N ALA A 559 -10.16 -3.78 31.53
CA ALA A 559 -11.13 -3.79 30.44
C ALA A 559 -12.47 -4.46 30.81
N ARG A 560 -12.48 -5.38 31.78
CA ARG A 560 -13.70 -6.03 32.30
C ARG A 560 -14.72 -5.03 32.84
N GLY A 561 -14.27 -3.89 33.38
CA GLY A 561 -15.11 -2.83 33.94
C GLY A 561 -15.36 -1.66 33.01
N LEU A 562 -14.89 -1.70 31.75
CA LEU A 562 -15.11 -0.62 30.79
C LEU A 562 -16.58 -0.51 30.38
N PRO A 563 -17.03 0.71 30.00
CA PRO A 563 -18.43 0.94 29.70
C PRO A 563 -18.87 0.27 28.40
N LEU A 564 -20.20 0.09 28.27
CA LEU A 564 -20.85 -0.65 27.19
C LEU A 564 -20.38 -0.25 25.78
N GLU A 565 -20.24 1.04 25.50
CA GLU A 565 -19.81 1.52 24.18
C GLU A 565 -18.41 1.01 23.77
N ARG A 566 -17.48 0.86 24.72
CA ARG A 566 -16.14 0.34 24.43
C ARG A 566 -16.20 -1.11 23.96
N TRP A 567 -17.05 -1.92 24.58
CA TRP A 567 -17.26 -3.32 24.22
C TRP A 567 -17.99 -3.47 22.89
N LEU A 568 -18.99 -2.63 22.61
CA LEU A 568 -19.68 -2.61 21.32
C LEU A 568 -18.72 -2.28 20.17
N ILE A 569 -17.79 -1.33 20.38
CA ILE A 569 -16.71 -1.04 19.42
C ILE A 569 -15.80 -2.25 19.29
N ALA A 570 -15.39 -2.86 20.41
CA ALA A 570 -14.43 -3.97 20.43
C ALA A 570 -14.90 -5.19 19.62
N PHE A 571 -16.20 -5.48 19.60
CA PHE A 571 -16.77 -6.59 18.81
C PHE A 571 -16.66 -6.41 17.29
N GLY A 572 -16.26 -5.23 16.80
CA GLY A 572 -16.04 -5.00 15.36
C GLY A 572 -17.29 -5.25 14.52
N ILE A 573 -18.48 -5.03 15.08
CA ILE A 573 -19.76 -5.21 14.36
C ILE A 573 -19.80 -4.21 13.20
N PRO A 574 -20.09 -4.64 11.95
CA PRO A 574 -20.13 -3.74 10.81
C PRO A 574 -21.02 -2.52 11.06
N LEU A 575 -20.52 -1.33 10.70
CA LEU A 575 -21.19 -0.03 10.86
C LEU A 575 -21.42 0.40 12.33
N VAL A 576 -20.84 -0.29 13.32
CA VAL A 576 -20.87 0.11 14.73
C VAL A 576 -19.53 0.76 15.10
N GLY A 577 -19.41 2.05 14.80
CA GLY A 577 -18.30 2.89 15.26
C GLY A 577 -18.61 3.62 16.57
N GLU A 578 -17.75 4.55 16.99
CA GLU A 578 -17.88 5.29 18.25
C GLU A 578 -19.25 5.97 18.42
N VAL A 579 -19.75 6.63 17.36
CA VAL A 579 -21.04 7.34 17.41
C VAL A 579 -22.21 6.37 17.65
N VAL A 580 -22.25 5.25 16.91
CA VAL A 580 -23.33 4.27 17.03
C VAL A 580 -23.24 3.52 18.37
N ALA A 581 -22.04 3.16 18.80
CA ALA A 581 -21.81 2.53 20.09
C ALA A 581 -22.21 3.45 21.25
N LYS A 582 -21.93 4.74 21.14
CA LYS A 582 -22.37 5.74 22.12
C LYS A 582 -23.89 5.88 22.16
N ALA A 583 -24.54 5.98 21.00
CA ALA A 583 -25.99 6.03 20.90
C ALA A 583 -26.65 4.78 21.51
N LEU A 584 -26.06 3.60 21.30
CA LEU A 584 -26.50 2.35 21.93
C LEU A 584 -26.35 2.39 23.44
N ALA A 585 -25.22 2.88 23.97
CA ALA A 585 -25.01 3.01 25.41
C ALA A 585 -25.97 4.02 26.05
N ASP A 586 -26.29 5.12 25.38
CA ASP A 586 -27.25 6.10 25.89
C ASP A 586 -28.68 5.52 25.95
N THR A 587 -29.00 4.56 25.07
CA THR A 587 -30.35 3.97 24.92
C THR A 587 -30.55 2.60 25.57
N HIS A 588 -29.48 1.90 25.96
CA HIS A 588 -29.54 0.57 26.57
C HIS A 588 -28.62 0.46 27.79
N PRO A 589 -29.04 -0.22 28.87
CA PRO A 589 -28.24 -0.36 30.08
C PRO A 589 -27.08 -1.34 29.94
N ASP A 590 -27.23 -2.42 29.16
CA ASP A 590 -26.25 -3.50 29.04
C ASP A 590 -26.34 -4.21 27.68
N LEU A 591 -25.43 -5.17 27.44
CA LEU A 591 -25.40 -5.97 26.20
C LEU A 591 -26.67 -6.79 25.97
N LYS A 592 -27.31 -7.30 27.02
CA LYS A 592 -28.53 -8.11 26.89
C LYS A 592 -29.67 -7.26 26.34
N HIS A 593 -29.82 -6.04 26.83
CA HIS A 593 -30.85 -5.11 26.34
C HIS A 593 -30.55 -4.62 24.92
N VAL A 594 -29.29 -4.52 24.50
CA VAL A 594 -28.94 -4.26 23.09
C VAL A 594 -29.36 -5.46 22.22
N ALA A 595 -29.05 -6.69 22.65
CA ALA A 595 -29.39 -7.91 21.92
C ALA A 595 -30.91 -8.10 21.74
N ASP A 596 -31.67 -7.85 22.81
CA ASP A 596 -33.13 -8.00 22.87
C ASP A 596 -33.89 -6.72 22.46
N SER A 597 -33.19 -5.70 21.93
CA SER A 597 -33.71 -4.34 21.74
C SER A 597 -34.95 -4.27 20.84
N PRO A 598 -36.11 -3.83 21.38
CA PRO A 598 -37.29 -3.52 20.58
C PRO A 598 -37.00 -2.39 19.60
N TYR A 599 -36.23 -1.38 19.99
CA TYR A 599 -35.90 -0.24 19.13
C TYR A 599 -35.13 -0.65 17.87
N LEU A 600 -34.11 -1.51 18.01
CA LEU A 600 -33.37 -2.03 16.85
C LEU A 600 -34.27 -2.87 15.94
N ARG A 601 -35.16 -3.68 16.52
CA ARG A 601 -36.16 -4.44 15.76
C ARG A 601 -37.09 -3.52 14.99
N ASP A 602 -37.54 -2.46 15.63
CA ASP A 602 -38.53 -1.53 15.08
C ASP A 602 -37.92 -0.63 14.00
N ILE A 603 -36.64 -0.22 14.12
CA ILE A 603 -35.91 0.46 13.02
C ILE A 603 -35.87 -0.42 11.76
N VAL A 604 -35.56 -1.71 11.92
CA VAL A 604 -35.50 -2.64 10.77
C VAL A 604 -36.89 -2.88 10.20
N ARG A 605 -37.90 -3.06 11.06
CA ARG A 605 -39.29 -3.22 10.63
C ARG A 605 -39.80 -1.97 9.90
N LEU A 606 -39.43 -0.78 10.37
CA LEU A 606 -39.78 0.48 9.75
C LEU A 606 -39.24 0.58 8.32
N ASP A 607 -37.99 0.16 8.10
CA ASP A 607 -37.38 0.12 6.76
C ASP A 607 -38.18 -0.77 5.80
N GLU A 608 -38.53 -1.99 6.24
CA GLU A 608 -39.36 -2.92 5.46
C GLU A 608 -40.75 -2.34 5.16
N LEU A 609 -41.39 -1.70 6.13
CA LEU A 609 -42.70 -1.09 5.98
C LEU A 609 -42.67 0.11 5.04
N VAL A 610 -41.65 0.97 5.13
CA VAL A 610 -41.48 2.11 4.23
C VAL A 610 -41.26 1.64 2.80
N GLU A 611 -40.47 0.59 2.59
CA GLU A 611 -40.28 -0.02 1.27
C GLU A 611 -41.59 -0.60 0.71
N GLN A 612 -42.35 -1.33 1.53
CA GLN A 612 -43.67 -1.85 1.16
C GLN A 612 -44.68 -0.73 0.86
N ALA A 613 -44.69 0.34 1.66
CA ALA A 613 -45.54 1.50 1.45
C ALA A 613 -45.20 2.22 0.14
N ALA A 614 -43.91 2.33 -0.19
CA ALA A 614 -43.46 2.90 -1.46
C ALA A 614 -43.92 2.04 -2.66
N LYS A 615 -43.83 0.71 -2.55
CA LYS A 615 -44.28 -0.24 -3.60
C LYS A 615 -45.81 -0.28 -3.76
N THR A 616 -46.56 -0.14 -2.67
CA THR A 616 -48.03 -0.15 -2.67
C THR A 616 -48.66 1.22 -2.92
N ASN A 617 -47.86 2.28 -3.05
CA ASN A 617 -48.39 3.62 -3.26
C ASN A 617 -49.24 3.67 -4.56
N PRO A 618 -50.53 4.02 -4.48
CA PRO A 618 -51.45 4.05 -5.63
C PRO A 618 -51.01 5.00 -6.74
N ASN A 619 -50.13 5.96 -6.41
CA ASN A 619 -49.65 6.96 -7.35
C ASN A 619 -48.46 6.51 -8.21
N THR A 620 -47.86 5.34 -7.93
CA THR A 620 -46.74 4.82 -8.73
C THR A 620 -47.19 4.41 -10.13
N ARG A 621 -46.26 4.47 -11.08
CA ARG A 621 -46.53 4.11 -12.47
C ARG A 621 -46.92 2.64 -12.60
N GLU A 622 -46.28 1.73 -11.86
CA GLU A 622 -46.64 0.30 -11.87
C GLU A 622 -48.09 0.09 -11.40
N ASN A 623 -48.49 0.68 -10.27
CA ASN A 623 -49.82 0.47 -9.71
C ASN A 623 -50.93 1.08 -10.57
N LYS A 624 -50.74 2.30 -11.10
CA LYS A 624 -51.70 2.90 -12.05
C LYS A 624 -51.90 2.05 -13.30
N LYS A 625 -50.83 1.43 -13.80
CA LYS A 625 -50.88 0.52 -14.95
C LYS A 625 -51.62 -0.77 -14.59
N ALA A 626 -51.28 -1.41 -13.48
CA ALA A 626 -51.92 -2.64 -13.03
C ALA A 626 -53.43 -2.46 -12.77
N VAL A 627 -53.84 -1.31 -12.21
CA VAL A 627 -55.25 -0.95 -12.02
C VAL A 627 -55.96 -0.76 -13.37
N LYS A 628 -55.33 -0.06 -14.33
CA LYS A 628 -55.89 0.15 -15.66
C LYS A 628 -56.02 -1.16 -16.46
N GLU A 629 -55.10 -2.09 -16.27
CA GLU A 629 -55.08 -3.41 -16.90
C GLU A 629 -55.99 -4.42 -16.17
N GLY A 630 -56.66 -4.03 -15.08
CA GLY A 630 -57.54 -4.88 -14.30
C GLY A 630 -56.83 -5.94 -13.44
N ALA A 631 -55.51 -5.89 -13.35
CA ALA A 631 -54.71 -6.82 -12.54
C ALA A 631 -54.83 -6.54 -11.03
N LEU A 632 -55.13 -5.30 -10.64
CA LEU A 632 -55.34 -4.88 -9.25
C LEU A 632 -56.60 -4.01 -9.13
N SER A 633 -57.31 -4.11 -8.01
CA SER A 633 -58.38 -3.15 -7.66
C SER A 633 -57.78 -1.87 -7.08
N ALA A 634 -58.24 -0.71 -7.55
CA ALA A 634 -57.81 0.60 -7.03
C ALA A 634 -58.09 0.73 -5.52
N GLU A 635 -59.25 0.24 -5.07
CA GLU A 635 -59.67 0.27 -3.67
C GLU A 635 -58.74 -0.58 -2.80
N ALA A 636 -58.42 -1.80 -3.23
CA ALA A 636 -57.55 -2.70 -2.49
C ALA A 636 -56.11 -2.17 -2.37
N VAL A 637 -55.58 -1.54 -3.42
CA VAL A 637 -54.25 -0.91 -3.39
C VAL A 637 -54.23 0.29 -2.43
N GLN A 638 -55.28 1.11 -2.45
CA GLN A 638 -55.43 2.26 -1.55
C GLN A 638 -55.57 1.82 -0.09
N GLU A 639 -56.41 0.83 0.19
CA GLU A 639 -56.62 0.27 1.54
C GLU A 639 -55.32 -0.31 2.07
N ARG A 640 -54.63 -1.14 1.28
CA ARG A 640 -53.34 -1.72 1.69
C ARG A 640 -52.27 -0.67 1.97
N HIS A 641 -52.21 0.38 1.15
CA HIS A 641 -51.27 1.48 1.39
C HIS A 641 -51.61 2.23 2.68
N GLN A 642 -52.89 2.48 2.94
CA GLN A 642 -53.35 3.15 4.16
C GLN A 642 -53.04 2.34 5.42
N GLU A 643 -53.27 1.02 5.41
CA GLU A 643 -52.91 0.13 6.52
C GLU A 643 -51.41 0.21 6.87
N LEU A 644 -50.55 0.18 5.86
CA LEU A 644 -49.10 0.28 6.02
C LEU A 644 -48.69 1.63 6.61
N MET A 645 -49.32 2.71 6.15
CA MET A 645 -49.08 4.05 6.69
C MET A 645 -49.48 4.16 8.17
N GLU A 646 -50.61 3.58 8.56
CA GLU A 646 -51.05 3.55 9.96
C GLU A 646 -50.12 2.70 10.84
N GLU A 647 -49.60 1.58 10.32
CA GLU A 647 -48.59 0.78 11.02
C GLU A 647 -47.28 1.57 11.20
N ILE A 648 -46.80 2.26 10.16
CA ILE A 648 -45.62 3.14 10.22
C ILE A 648 -45.81 4.24 11.26
N ASP A 649 -46.96 4.91 11.27
CA ASP A 649 -47.23 5.99 12.20
C ASP A 649 -47.30 5.47 13.65
N ARG A 650 -47.93 4.31 13.89
CA ARG A 650 -47.93 3.66 15.21
C ARG A 650 -46.51 3.30 15.68
N LEU A 651 -45.71 2.69 14.80
CA LEU A 651 -44.35 2.24 15.12
C LEU A 651 -43.41 3.41 15.40
N THR A 652 -43.55 4.51 14.67
CA THR A 652 -42.65 5.67 14.77
C THR A 652 -43.05 6.66 15.87
N ALA A 653 -44.32 6.68 16.28
CA ALA A 653 -44.84 7.65 17.25
C ALA A 653 -44.02 7.78 18.54
N PRO A 654 -43.61 6.68 19.23
CA PRO A 654 -42.81 6.79 20.46
C PRO A 654 -41.45 7.47 20.22
N TYR A 655 -40.74 7.05 19.17
CA TYR A 655 -39.38 7.55 18.88
C TYR A 655 -39.36 8.94 18.26
N LEU A 656 -40.41 9.32 17.53
CA LEU A 656 -40.62 10.70 17.08
C LEU A 656 -40.98 11.63 18.25
N ALA A 657 -41.62 11.09 19.30
CA ALA A 657 -41.95 11.86 20.49
C ALA A 657 -40.71 12.16 21.34
N THR A 658 -39.79 11.20 21.46
CA THR A 658 -38.50 11.40 22.16
C THR A 658 -37.44 12.11 21.30
N GLY A 659 -37.64 12.19 19.98
CA GLY A 659 -36.74 12.87 19.04
C GLY A 659 -35.59 12.01 18.50
N TYR A 660 -35.57 10.72 18.84
CA TYR A 660 -34.57 9.76 18.39
C TYR A 660 -34.75 9.32 16.94
N LEU A 661 -36.01 9.23 16.49
CA LEU A 661 -36.31 9.21 15.06
C LEU A 661 -36.65 10.62 14.57
N ARG A 662 -36.17 10.95 13.38
CA ARG A 662 -36.46 12.19 12.68
C ARG A 662 -37.05 11.86 11.32
N LYS A 663 -38.29 12.31 11.08
CA LYS A 663 -38.96 12.12 9.79
C LYS A 663 -38.39 13.10 8.75
N ASN A 664 -37.93 12.57 7.63
CA ASN A 664 -37.57 13.33 6.45
C ASN A 664 -38.75 13.28 5.46
N THR A 665 -39.57 14.33 5.48
CA THR A 665 -40.78 14.41 4.65
C THR A 665 -40.47 14.40 3.15
N ALA A 666 -39.33 14.95 2.71
CA ALA A 666 -38.98 15.04 1.30
C ALA A 666 -38.66 13.68 0.66
N LYS A 667 -38.07 12.77 1.44
CA LYS A 667 -37.70 11.41 1.00
C LYS A 667 -38.64 10.33 1.53
N PHE A 668 -39.65 10.70 2.33
CA PHE A 668 -40.47 9.77 3.10
C PHE A 668 -39.63 8.71 3.83
N SER A 669 -38.63 9.18 4.59
CA SER A 669 -37.69 8.32 5.31
C SER A 669 -37.52 8.76 6.75
N TYR A 670 -36.92 7.90 7.58
CA TYR A 670 -36.67 8.18 8.99
C TYR A 670 -35.17 8.07 9.27
N GLY A 671 -34.62 9.03 10.00
CA GLY A 671 -33.21 9.07 10.39
C GLY A 671 -33.04 9.02 11.90
N SER A 672 -32.00 8.31 12.34
CA SER A 672 -31.54 8.18 13.72
C SER A 672 -30.02 8.08 13.73
N GLU A 673 -29.39 8.25 14.90
CA GLU A 673 -27.96 7.99 15.08
C GLU A 673 -27.61 6.52 14.81
N ILE A 674 -28.53 5.61 15.15
CA ILE A 674 -28.45 4.18 14.78
C ILE A 674 -29.20 3.99 13.47
N GLY A 675 -28.47 3.93 12.35
CA GLY A 675 -29.07 3.71 11.03
C GLY A 675 -29.57 2.28 10.83
N VAL A 676 -30.46 2.08 9.84
CA VAL A 676 -31.05 0.78 9.50
C VAL A 676 -29.99 -0.29 9.26
N ALA A 677 -28.95 0.02 8.48
CA ALA A 677 -27.90 -0.94 8.17
C ALA A 677 -27.13 -1.39 9.43
N ALA A 678 -26.82 -0.45 10.34
CA ALA A 678 -26.21 -0.77 11.63
C ALA A 678 -27.15 -1.61 12.50
N ALA A 679 -28.45 -1.29 12.55
CA ALA A 679 -29.45 -2.07 13.27
C ALA A 679 -29.56 -3.51 12.72
N LYS A 680 -29.54 -3.69 11.39
CA LYS A 680 -29.49 -5.01 10.74
C LYS A 680 -28.21 -5.77 11.13
N SER A 681 -27.05 -5.12 11.11
CA SER A 681 -25.77 -5.72 11.51
C SER A 681 -25.74 -6.13 12.99
N LEU A 682 -26.25 -5.30 13.90
CA LEU A 682 -26.38 -5.61 15.32
C LEU A 682 -27.29 -6.81 15.55
N ARG A 683 -28.50 -6.79 14.98
CA ARG A 683 -29.44 -7.92 15.10
C ARG A 683 -28.87 -9.19 14.52
N SER A 684 -28.23 -9.11 13.35
CA SER A 684 -27.56 -10.24 12.72
C SER A 684 -26.43 -10.79 13.60
N PHE A 685 -25.64 -9.93 14.25
CA PHE A 685 -24.58 -10.35 15.16
C PHE A 685 -25.16 -11.09 16.37
N PHE A 686 -26.09 -10.49 17.10
CA PHE A 686 -26.66 -11.09 18.32
C PHE A 686 -27.51 -12.35 18.04
N ALA A 687 -28.07 -12.51 16.84
CA ALA A 687 -28.75 -13.73 16.43
C ALA A 687 -27.81 -14.82 15.87
N SER A 688 -26.54 -14.49 15.64
CA SER A 688 -25.57 -15.44 15.04
C SER A 688 -24.95 -16.37 16.07
N ALA A 689 -24.44 -17.52 15.61
CA ALA A 689 -23.64 -18.42 16.44
C ALA A 689 -22.41 -17.71 17.05
N ALA A 690 -21.82 -16.76 16.31
CA ALA A 690 -20.72 -15.93 16.78
C ALA A 690 -21.11 -15.04 17.96
N GLY A 691 -22.21 -14.30 17.84
CA GLY A 691 -22.72 -13.44 18.91
C GLY A 691 -23.09 -14.24 20.16
N ASN A 692 -23.78 -15.38 19.98
CA ASN A 692 -24.09 -16.28 21.09
C ASN A 692 -22.83 -16.80 21.79
N HIS A 693 -21.83 -17.26 21.03
CA HIS A 693 -20.55 -17.69 21.58
C HIS A 693 -19.83 -16.55 22.32
N THR A 694 -19.85 -15.32 21.78
CA THR A 694 -19.30 -14.14 22.45
C THR A 694 -20.02 -13.90 23.78
N MET A 695 -21.35 -13.92 23.82
CA MET A 695 -22.12 -13.74 25.06
C MET A 695 -21.81 -14.83 26.09
N ASP A 696 -21.70 -16.09 25.66
CA ASP A 696 -21.35 -17.22 26.54
C ASP A 696 -19.93 -17.11 27.13
N VAL A 697 -18.96 -16.67 26.32
CA VAL A 697 -17.59 -16.44 26.78
C VAL A 697 -17.55 -15.28 27.79
N LEU A 698 -18.22 -14.17 27.50
CA LEU A 698 -18.28 -13.03 28.42
C LEU A 698 -18.95 -13.40 29.74
N HIS A 699 -20.06 -14.15 29.70
CA HIS A 699 -20.72 -14.66 30.90
C HIS A 699 -19.79 -15.55 31.73
N ARG A 700 -19.06 -16.48 31.11
CA ARG A 700 -18.05 -17.32 31.80
C ARG A 700 -16.89 -16.52 32.38
N LEU A 701 -16.50 -15.43 31.72
CA LEU A 701 -15.49 -14.50 32.22
C LEU A 701 -16.03 -13.55 33.30
N GLY A 702 -17.34 -13.54 33.58
CA GLY A 702 -17.97 -12.61 34.51
C GLY A 702 -17.96 -11.16 34.01
N ILE A 703 -17.94 -10.96 32.69
CA ILE A 703 -17.92 -9.64 32.05
C ILE A 703 -19.35 -9.30 31.61
N ASN A 704 -19.93 -8.24 32.18
CA ASN A 704 -21.24 -7.71 31.80
C ASN A 704 -21.17 -6.18 31.65
N PRO A 705 -20.73 -5.67 30.49
CA PRO A 705 -20.51 -4.24 30.28
C PRO A 705 -21.78 -3.42 30.51
N GLN A 706 -21.69 -2.44 31.40
CA GLN A 706 -22.79 -1.54 31.74
C GLN A 706 -22.61 -0.19 31.07
N SER A 707 -23.70 0.42 30.66
CA SER A 707 -23.70 1.81 30.21
C SER A 707 -23.52 2.76 31.41
N GLN A 708 -22.72 3.81 31.21
CA GLN A 708 -22.56 4.89 32.19
C GLN A 708 -23.43 6.11 31.86
N SER A 709 -24.18 6.06 30.76
CA SER A 709 -24.95 7.20 30.23
C SER A 709 -26.38 6.82 29.84
N TYR A 710 -26.81 5.61 30.20
CA TYR A 710 -28.14 5.11 29.90
C TYR A 710 -29.22 6.02 30.48
N ARG A 711 -30.20 6.37 29.64
CA ARG A 711 -31.38 7.14 30.02
C ARG A 711 -32.62 6.48 29.42
N ALA A 712 -33.42 5.82 30.25
CA ALA A 712 -34.66 5.17 29.83
C ALA A 712 -35.62 6.11 29.07
N SER A 713 -35.64 7.39 29.48
CA SER A 713 -36.49 8.43 28.88
C SER A 713 -36.19 8.74 27.39
N LEU A 714 -35.12 8.19 26.83
CA LEU A 714 -34.77 8.38 25.42
C LEU A 714 -35.57 7.48 24.47
N LEU A 715 -35.98 6.30 24.92
CA LEU A 715 -36.81 5.37 24.14
C LEU A 715 -38.24 5.25 24.68
N GLU A 716 -38.46 5.58 25.96
CA GLU A 716 -39.76 5.53 26.62
C GLU A 716 -40.17 6.92 27.09
N ILE A 717 -41.44 7.28 26.93
CA ILE A 717 -41.98 8.48 27.57
C ILE A 717 -42.37 8.06 28.99
N PRO A 718 -41.70 8.55 30.06
CA PRO A 718 -42.10 8.22 31.41
C PRO A 718 -43.55 8.66 31.66
N ALA A 719 -44.35 7.80 32.30
CA ALA A 719 -45.66 8.22 32.79
C ALA A 719 -45.45 9.22 33.94
N GLY A 720 -46.09 10.38 33.86
CA GLY A 720 -45.98 11.45 34.86
C GLY A 720 -47.13 12.44 34.79
N SER A 721 -47.05 13.49 35.62
CA SER A 721 -48.09 14.53 35.75
C SER A 721 -48.36 15.32 34.46
N LEU A 722 -47.42 15.28 33.50
CA LEU A 722 -47.52 15.91 32.20
C LEU A 722 -47.76 14.91 31.06
N SER A 723 -48.05 13.64 31.37
CA SER A 723 -48.30 12.61 30.35
C SER A 723 -49.38 13.05 29.36
N GLY A 724 -49.05 12.98 28.06
CA GLY A 724 -49.93 13.40 26.97
C GLY A 724 -50.02 14.92 26.75
N LYS A 725 -49.36 15.75 27.58
CA LYS A 725 -49.37 17.21 27.42
C LYS A 725 -48.22 17.67 26.54
N THR A 726 -48.53 18.59 25.63
CA THR A 726 -47.52 19.29 24.81
C THR A 726 -47.35 20.74 25.25
N PHE A 727 -46.10 21.16 25.35
CA PHE A 727 -45.70 22.49 25.76
C PHE A 727 -45.00 23.22 24.62
N VAL A 728 -45.14 24.54 24.59
CA VAL A 728 -44.23 25.43 23.85
C VAL A 728 -43.63 26.37 24.87
N ILE A 729 -42.33 26.65 24.74
CA ILE A 729 -41.61 27.57 25.63
C ILE A 729 -41.33 28.88 24.88
N THR A 730 -41.59 30.01 25.53
CA THR A 730 -41.31 31.35 25.00
C THR A 730 -40.93 32.33 26.11
N GLY A 731 -40.28 33.43 25.74
CA GLY A 731 -39.78 34.44 26.68
C GLY A 731 -38.51 34.00 27.43
N THR A 732 -38.06 34.85 28.34
CA THR A 732 -36.92 34.62 29.24
C THR A 732 -37.44 34.04 30.56
N LEU A 733 -36.93 32.87 30.92
CA LEU A 733 -37.27 32.12 32.13
C LEU A 733 -36.12 32.14 33.15
N SER A 734 -36.35 31.69 34.39
CA SER A 734 -35.35 31.61 35.47
C SER A 734 -34.15 30.70 35.13
N HIS A 735 -34.40 29.66 34.33
CA HIS A 735 -33.39 28.72 33.84
C HIS A 735 -33.35 28.69 32.30
N PRO A 736 -32.24 28.23 31.70
CA PRO A 736 -32.17 28.02 30.25
C PRO A 736 -33.31 27.14 29.73
N ARG A 737 -33.76 27.36 28.50
CA ARG A 737 -34.88 26.61 27.90
C ARG A 737 -34.70 25.09 28.04
N ASP A 738 -33.50 24.58 27.79
CA ASP A 738 -33.16 23.17 27.84
C ASP A 738 -33.46 22.53 29.21
N TYR A 739 -33.32 23.29 30.30
CA TYR A 739 -33.69 22.82 31.65
C TYR A 739 -35.20 22.50 31.74
N PHE A 740 -36.05 23.39 31.23
CA PHE A 740 -37.50 23.17 31.23
C PHE A 740 -37.91 22.08 30.25
N GLU A 741 -37.26 21.98 29.09
CA GLU A 741 -37.48 20.88 28.15
C GLU A 741 -37.20 19.52 28.79
N GLN A 742 -36.11 19.41 29.57
CA GLN A 742 -35.78 18.21 30.35
C GLN A 742 -36.81 17.93 31.46
N LEU A 743 -37.26 18.95 32.20
CA LEU A 743 -38.31 18.79 33.22
C LEU A 743 -39.65 18.34 32.63
N ILE A 744 -40.04 18.91 31.49
CA ILE A 744 -41.26 18.54 30.77
C ILE A 744 -41.17 17.07 30.35
N ALA A 745 -40.07 16.68 29.72
CA ALA A 745 -39.83 15.32 29.27
C ALA A 745 -39.80 14.31 30.44
N SER A 746 -39.18 14.66 31.56
CA SER A 746 -39.11 13.78 32.73
C SER A 746 -40.45 13.52 33.40
N HIS A 747 -41.43 14.41 33.25
CA HIS A 747 -42.80 14.25 33.74
C HIS A 747 -43.78 13.74 32.67
N GLY A 748 -43.27 13.23 31.54
CA GLY A 748 -44.06 12.62 30.47
C GLY A 748 -44.68 13.60 29.48
N GLY A 749 -44.35 14.89 29.58
CA GLY A 749 -44.77 15.90 28.63
C GLY A 749 -43.83 16.01 27.43
N LYS A 750 -44.24 16.79 26.43
CA LYS A 750 -43.45 17.04 25.22
C LYS A 750 -43.29 18.54 24.94
N ALA A 751 -42.07 19.05 24.88
CA ALA A 751 -41.81 20.41 24.42
C ALA A 751 -41.75 20.47 22.88
N THR A 752 -42.29 21.53 22.28
CA THR A 752 -42.35 21.75 20.84
C THR A 752 -41.97 23.19 20.49
N GLY A 753 -41.41 23.41 19.30
CA GLY A 753 -40.92 24.73 18.88
C GLY A 753 -42.03 25.72 18.47
N ALA A 754 -43.20 25.24 18.03
CA ALA A 754 -44.26 26.04 17.45
C ALA A 754 -45.63 25.73 18.07
N ILE A 755 -46.45 26.76 18.24
CA ILE A 755 -47.82 26.62 18.74
C ILE A 755 -48.74 26.12 17.62
N SER A 756 -49.50 25.09 17.97
CA SER A 756 -50.55 24.46 17.17
C SER A 756 -51.83 24.29 18.01
N LYS A 757 -52.93 23.83 17.39
CA LYS A 757 -54.18 23.52 18.11
C LYS A 757 -54.05 22.38 19.12
N SER A 758 -53.06 21.50 18.96
CA SER A 758 -52.83 20.39 19.88
C SER A 758 -51.91 20.75 21.04
N THR A 759 -51.32 21.95 21.04
CA THR A 759 -50.47 22.42 22.14
C THR A 759 -51.32 22.55 23.41
N SER A 760 -50.94 21.84 24.47
CA SER A 760 -51.68 21.86 25.74
C SER A 760 -51.45 23.15 26.53
N CYS A 761 -50.20 23.62 26.58
CA CYS A 761 -49.82 24.83 27.33
C CYS A 761 -48.68 25.59 26.64
N LEU A 762 -48.70 26.92 26.73
CA LEU A 762 -47.54 27.77 26.45
C LEU A 762 -46.90 28.19 27.79
N LEU A 763 -45.70 27.69 28.08
CA LEU A 763 -44.89 28.19 29.19
C LEU A 763 -44.21 29.49 28.74
N ALA A 764 -44.62 30.61 29.34
CA ALA A 764 -44.20 31.94 28.93
C ALA A 764 -43.51 32.70 30.07
N GLY A 765 -42.26 33.09 29.84
CA GLY A 765 -41.50 34.00 30.70
C GLY A 765 -41.66 35.47 30.29
N ASN A 766 -40.73 36.32 30.72
CA ASN A 766 -40.72 37.73 30.34
C ASN A 766 -40.36 37.90 28.85
N GLY A 767 -41.20 38.59 28.08
CA GLY A 767 -41.04 38.75 26.63
C GLY A 767 -41.68 37.63 25.79
N GLY A 768 -41.45 37.65 24.46
CA GLY A 768 -41.92 36.59 23.54
C GLY A 768 -43.34 36.74 22.95
N GLY A 769 -43.77 37.97 22.66
CA GLY A 769 -45.15 38.32 22.28
C GLY A 769 -45.77 37.53 21.11
N SER A 770 -45.02 37.26 20.03
CA SER A 770 -45.59 36.63 18.83
C SER A 770 -46.16 35.22 19.07
N LYS A 771 -45.52 34.42 19.92
CA LYS A 771 -46.04 33.11 20.34
C LYS A 771 -47.21 33.26 21.31
N ARG A 772 -47.16 34.24 22.22
CA ARG A 772 -48.28 34.52 23.15
C ARG A 772 -49.56 34.90 22.40
N ASP A 773 -49.46 35.76 21.40
CA ASP A 773 -50.60 36.17 20.57
C ASP A 773 -51.19 34.99 19.79
N LYS A 774 -50.34 34.10 19.28
CA LYS A 774 -50.77 32.89 18.58
C LYS A 774 -51.45 31.89 19.53
N ALA A 775 -50.97 31.76 20.76
CA ALA A 775 -51.61 30.94 21.79
C ALA A 775 -53.02 31.43 22.10
N LEU A 776 -53.17 32.73 22.33
CA LEU A 776 -54.47 33.36 22.60
C LEU A 776 -55.45 33.17 21.44
N LYS A 777 -55.00 33.33 20.19
CA LYS A 777 -55.84 33.08 19.00
C LYS A 777 -56.31 31.63 18.87
N LEU A 778 -55.51 30.66 19.32
CA LEU A 778 -55.85 29.23 19.26
C LEU A 778 -56.51 28.71 20.53
N GLY A 779 -56.70 29.56 21.55
CA GLY A 779 -57.26 29.16 22.85
C GLY A 779 -56.32 28.29 23.69
N VAL A 780 -55.00 28.33 23.43
CA VAL A 780 -54.00 27.57 24.19
C VAL A 780 -53.69 28.32 25.49
N PRO A 781 -53.84 27.67 26.67
CA PRO A 781 -53.51 28.27 27.97
C PRO A 781 -52.05 28.75 28.04
N VAL A 782 -51.85 29.98 28.51
CA VAL A 782 -50.52 30.54 28.78
C VAL A 782 -50.27 30.48 30.28
N ILE A 783 -49.20 29.80 30.69
CA ILE A 783 -48.85 29.55 32.09
C ILE A 783 -47.52 30.21 32.45
N SER A 784 -47.38 30.62 33.71
CA SER A 784 -46.11 31.09 34.28
C SER A 784 -45.21 29.93 34.72
N GLU A 785 -43.97 30.23 35.10
CA GLU A 785 -43.09 29.21 35.73
C GLU A 785 -43.67 28.66 37.03
N GLU A 786 -44.25 29.52 37.87
CA GLU A 786 -44.87 29.08 39.12
C GLU A 786 -46.03 28.11 38.87
N ASP A 787 -46.85 28.37 37.86
CA ASP A 787 -47.93 27.46 37.46
C ASP A 787 -47.38 26.15 36.92
N PHE A 788 -46.28 26.20 36.16
CA PHE A 788 -45.60 25.01 35.65
C PHE A 788 -45.06 24.13 36.80
N TYR A 789 -44.38 24.72 37.79
CA TYR A 789 -43.90 23.97 38.97
C TYR A 789 -45.05 23.33 39.76
N LYS A 790 -46.17 24.03 39.92
CA LYS A 790 -47.39 23.46 40.52
C LYS A 790 -47.95 22.27 39.73
N MET A 791 -47.89 22.30 38.40
CA MET A 791 -48.36 21.18 37.57
C MET A 791 -47.51 19.91 37.75
N ILE A 792 -46.21 20.07 38.00
CA ILE A 792 -45.30 18.92 38.21
C ILE A 792 -45.19 18.50 39.67
N GLY A 793 -45.74 19.27 40.61
CA GLY A 793 -45.77 18.97 42.04
C GLY A 793 -44.52 19.42 42.81
N ASN A 794 -43.82 20.45 42.31
CA ASN A 794 -42.67 21.08 42.97
C ASN A 794 -43.05 22.35 43.73
#